data_AF-A0A7X8JBH6-F1
#
_entry.id   AF-A0A7X8JBH6-F1
#
_cell.length_a   1.000
_cell.length_b   1.000
_cell.length_c   1.000
_cell.angle_alpha   90.00
_cell.angle_beta   90.00
_cell.angle_gamma   90.00
#
_symmetry.space_group_name_H-M   'P 1'
#
loop_
_entity.id
_entity.type
_entity.pdbx_description
1 polymer ?
#
loop_
_entity_poly.entity_id
_entity_poly.type
_entity_poly.pdbx_seq_one_letter_code
_entity_poly.pdbx_strand_id
1 'polypeptide(L)'
;MKKLTLAICLQALFFTGQVYATESIDSAYIDPRFGRAKGSLYELLNARPGPEVLFWLKDSIFNLKTLSDPDQVQKAFLSNHANLKAPTDLSKLGRDSSEYVDINTLSLISYLLKDYYADGKTYSISVVVDTDKKRTSHGYDRLYESGTCKGYGYIEAAIKKKCPLPEGTTDGLIEINYDRLLGLSRSKFQLKQIPEIGINESYSAKLLGGIANILGFRSNLVNGEFKAPLSNFDKALFSDNNISYLKEGTKLASLSKEDKCSKHKDFKDCNLYFLGANTRSLYNSSANTSELAYSSGVASDYFKLGVVFDNNGNPYLKLRNTVLSDSTFVNYGFYTLAELNVLKDLGYNINTKEFIGNSVYQSGSKEKRREYHFNKGFYAWSDVLHDYKNDQVSKVPASIGTHVYGSYNDVYQEDNIASIGFSSVGIRVDGSENEITIPKNVAIIENGINSAGVAFTYGRDNILNIAGRVEANSDDGVALRFDFGSNALSDMTEYQGSYRRVRTYDYFMKGLLDKKTAQSVNAPMEIRGPLVKEVNIKGRLAGKKYAIFIDESAHVQKINFYNKAKVEGNIVSYWEPYFDKKTNSFYATSQNTALLDGKLQFDLADEFDVYRQRNKLSSTLKTKINFGVKELLSKSKVKALSHEFDNKANINIEGNIVGKSFDLSSFGGHTHIKGYIDVNRLYVGNSVIDLTTTDGNINYVNELTLIKAGQLDFSNGHKDKIVVRKKATISANSVICLDIDKDANLIDSIEFAGKLDAKDGVVNLEPGLSYPDIKAFQSDPKALYRILNTFVKNANDALRDYGVTTNFPKHVWYMQGDLGRQVKCTARGCYLTDFVNNYAKSQEELPYWRYILSFAGCALMLLLCFIFMRKSSGGRYG
;
A
#
# COMPACT_ATOMS: atom_id res chain seq x y z
N MET A 1 -6.30 -30.05 -54.40
CA MET A 1 -5.02 -29.31 -54.38
C MET A 1 -5.09 -27.89 -54.95
N LYS A 2 -5.52 -27.63 -56.21
CA LYS A 2 -5.52 -26.26 -56.80
C LYS A 2 -6.25 -25.14 -56.01
N LYS A 3 -7.22 -25.44 -55.14
CA LYS A 3 -7.88 -24.44 -54.27
C LYS A 3 -7.08 -24.06 -53.00
N LEU A 4 -6.13 -24.89 -52.57
CA LEU A 4 -5.31 -24.63 -51.37
C LEU A 4 -4.14 -23.69 -51.70
N THR A 5 -3.52 -23.88 -52.87
CA THR A 5 -2.43 -23.01 -53.37
C THR A 5 -2.90 -21.57 -53.62
N LEU A 6 -4.13 -21.39 -54.12
CA LEU A 6 -4.68 -20.05 -54.38
C LEU A 6 -4.95 -19.26 -53.10
N ALA A 7 -5.37 -19.93 -52.01
CA ALA A 7 -5.57 -19.29 -50.71
C ALA A 7 -4.25 -18.82 -50.09
N ILE A 8 -3.18 -19.61 -50.22
CA ILE A 8 -1.85 -19.29 -49.70
C ILE A 8 -1.21 -18.13 -50.49
N CYS A 9 -1.37 -18.10 -51.83
CA CYS A 9 -0.91 -16.96 -52.64
C CYS A 9 -1.67 -15.65 -52.35
N LEU A 10 -2.98 -15.72 -52.07
CA LEU A 10 -3.77 -14.54 -51.68
C LEU A 10 -3.39 -14.00 -50.29
N GLN A 11 -3.02 -14.85 -49.33
CA GLN A 11 -2.48 -14.39 -48.03
C GLN A 11 -1.08 -13.77 -48.15
N ALA A 12 -0.24 -14.23 -49.08
CA ALA A 12 1.08 -13.65 -49.32
C ALA A 12 1.03 -12.26 -50.01
N LEU A 13 0.03 -12.01 -50.86
CA LEU A 13 -0.12 -10.73 -51.59
C LEU A 13 -0.62 -9.55 -50.74
N PHE A 14 -1.10 -9.78 -49.51
CA PHE A 14 -1.41 -8.71 -48.56
C PHE A 14 -0.21 -8.30 -47.68
N PHE A 15 0.96 -8.91 -47.87
CA PHE A 15 2.15 -8.71 -47.02
C PHE A 15 3.45 -8.34 -47.77
N THR A 16 3.38 -7.54 -48.84
CA THR A 16 4.54 -6.73 -49.30
C THR A 16 4.12 -5.48 -50.07
N GLY A 17 4.54 -4.31 -49.59
CA GLY A 17 4.43 -3.02 -50.28
C GLY A 17 5.17 -1.94 -49.49
N GLN A 18 6.39 -1.58 -49.94
CA GLN A 18 7.24 -0.61 -49.24
C GLN A 18 7.03 0.84 -49.74
N VAL A 19 6.92 1.76 -48.77
CA VAL A 19 7.70 3.02 -48.58
C VAL A 19 7.88 4.03 -49.74
N TYR A 20 8.03 5.31 -49.33
CA TYR A 20 8.33 6.54 -50.09
C TYR A 20 7.09 7.27 -50.65
N ALA A 21 6.86 8.57 -50.40
CA ALA A 21 7.63 9.62 -49.67
C ALA A 21 6.61 10.66 -49.08
N THR A 22 6.93 11.66 -48.23
CA THR A 22 8.20 12.21 -47.66
C THR A 22 7.89 12.98 -46.36
N GLU A 23 8.93 13.37 -45.58
CA GLU A 23 9.09 14.55 -44.68
C GLU A 23 7.88 15.20 -43.93
N SER A 24 7.96 15.57 -42.65
CA SER A 24 9.05 15.53 -41.65
C SER A 24 8.51 15.65 -40.21
N ILE A 25 9.42 15.49 -39.23
CA ILE A 25 9.40 15.83 -37.77
C ILE A 25 9.81 14.62 -36.92
N ASP A 26 10.70 14.89 -35.96
CA ASP A 26 11.61 13.90 -35.38
C ASP A 26 11.00 12.83 -34.48
N SER A 27 11.67 11.67 -34.55
CA SER A 27 11.54 10.48 -33.72
C SER A 27 11.42 10.76 -32.21
N ALA A 28 10.19 10.71 -31.68
CA ALA A 28 9.97 10.45 -30.26
C ALA A 28 10.24 8.96 -29.95
N TYR A 29 11.24 8.68 -29.11
CA TYR A 29 11.51 7.34 -28.60
C TYR A 29 10.28 6.77 -27.87
N ILE A 30 9.75 5.65 -28.36
CA ILE A 30 8.64 4.92 -27.71
C ILE A 30 9.24 3.88 -26.77
N ASP A 31 9.15 4.12 -25.46
CA ASP A 31 9.49 3.13 -24.44
C ASP A 31 8.49 1.96 -24.53
N PRO A 32 8.95 0.69 -24.73
CA PRO A 32 8.06 -0.43 -25.00
C PRO A 32 7.11 -0.79 -23.85
N ARG A 33 7.29 -0.22 -22.65
CA ARG A 33 6.36 -0.34 -21.51
C ARG A 33 5.13 0.59 -21.64
N PHE A 34 5.13 1.47 -22.62
CA PHE A 34 4.05 2.42 -22.89
C PHE A 34 3.44 2.11 -24.26
N GLY A 35 2.13 1.92 -24.30
CA GLY A 35 1.41 1.76 -25.57
C GLY A 35 1.57 2.98 -26.47
N ARG A 36 1.37 2.79 -27.79
CA ARG A 36 1.41 3.89 -28.77
C ARG A 36 0.46 5.03 -28.36
N ALA A 37 0.91 6.27 -28.52
CA ALA A 37 0.12 7.50 -28.38
C ALA A 37 -1.29 7.34 -28.97
N LYS A 38 -2.32 7.77 -28.24
CA LYS A 38 -3.68 7.85 -28.79
C LYS A 38 -3.86 9.18 -29.49
N GLY A 39 -4.25 9.13 -30.76
CA GLY A 39 -4.43 10.28 -31.63
C GLY A 39 -5.62 11.16 -31.26
N SER A 40 -6.49 10.71 -30.35
CA SER A 40 -7.56 11.55 -29.78
C SER A 40 -8.12 10.95 -28.48
N LEU A 41 -8.83 11.78 -27.72
CA LEU A 41 -9.69 11.35 -26.61
C LEU A 41 -10.74 10.31 -27.05
N TYR A 42 -11.25 10.41 -28.28
CA TYR A 42 -12.20 9.45 -28.85
C TYR A 42 -11.58 8.05 -29.03
N GLU A 43 -10.34 7.96 -29.52
CA GLU A 43 -9.63 6.68 -29.62
C GLU A 43 -9.42 6.03 -28.25
N LEU A 44 -9.11 6.85 -27.23
CA LEU A 44 -8.91 6.37 -25.87
C LEU A 44 -10.21 5.85 -25.25
N LEU A 45 -11.32 6.59 -25.38
CA LEU A 45 -12.64 6.20 -24.87
C LEU A 45 -13.20 4.93 -25.53
N ASN A 46 -12.90 4.70 -26.82
CA ASN A 46 -13.43 3.58 -27.59
C ASN A 46 -12.46 2.40 -27.77
N ALA A 47 -11.19 2.55 -27.40
CA ALA A 47 -10.24 1.45 -27.50
C ALA A 47 -10.58 0.32 -26.52
N ARG A 48 -10.24 -0.91 -26.94
CA ARG A 48 -10.00 -2.04 -26.03
C ARG A 48 -8.48 -2.15 -25.78
N PRO A 49 -7.85 -1.27 -24.98
CA PRO A 49 -6.45 -1.45 -24.63
C PRO A 49 -6.27 -2.77 -23.87
N GLY A 50 -5.16 -3.45 -24.13
CA GLY A 50 -4.65 -4.49 -23.25
C GLY A 50 -4.23 -3.91 -21.88
N PRO A 51 -3.90 -4.77 -20.90
CA PRO A 51 -3.68 -4.38 -19.50
C PRO A 51 -2.47 -3.46 -19.23
N GLU A 52 -1.76 -3.03 -20.28
CA GLU A 52 -0.40 -2.46 -20.21
C GLU A 52 -0.33 -1.03 -20.78
N VAL A 53 -1.47 -0.46 -21.19
CA VAL A 53 -1.49 0.83 -21.89
C VAL A 53 -1.69 1.98 -20.91
N LEU A 54 -0.59 2.69 -20.61
CA LEU A 54 -0.66 3.99 -19.94
C LEU A 54 -1.52 5.00 -20.71
N PHE A 55 -2.12 5.89 -19.94
CA PHE A 55 -3.05 6.91 -20.40
C PHE A 55 -2.27 8.09 -21.01
N TRP A 56 -1.94 7.99 -22.30
CA TRP A 56 -1.33 9.08 -23.06
C TRP A 56 -2.29 9.56 -24.16
N LEU A 57 -2.79 10.78 -23.98
CA LEU A 57 -3.44 11.56 -25.03
C LEU A 57 -2.38 12.35 -25.80
N LYS A 58 -2.31 12.16 -27.12
CA LYS A 58 -1.46 12.98 -28.01
C LYS A 58 -1.90 14.45 -27.99
N ASP A 59 -3.20 14.65 -27.95
CA ASP A 59 -3.86 15.95 -28.00
C ASP A 59 -4.50 16.23 -26.63
N SER A 60 -4.07 17.32 -25.99
CA SER A 60 -4.54 17.79 -24.69
C SER A 60 -5.34 19.09 -24.85
N ILE A 61 -6.29 19.36 -23.96
CA ILE A 61 -6.98 20.68 -23.96
C ILE A 61 -6.02 21.82 -23.56
N PHE A 62 -4.86 21.49 -22.99
CA PHE A 62 -3.80 22.42 -22.61
C PHE A 62 -2.53 22.18 -23.43
N ASN A 63 -1.90 23.25 -23.91
CA ASN A 63 -0.57 23.22 -24.50
C ASN A 63 0.38 24.06 -23.64
N LEU A 64 1.46 23.45 -23.13
CA LEU A 64 2.43 24.14 -22.28
C LEU A 64 3.58 24.71 -23.10
N LYS A 65 3.83 26.01 -22.92
CA LYS A 65 4.92 26.75 -23.58
C LYS A 65 5.92 27.24 -22.53
N THR A 66 7.04 26.55 -22.40
CA THR A 66 8.08 26.98 -21.45
C THR A 66 8.74 28.28 -21.92
N LEU A 67 8.72 29.31 -21.08
CA LEU A 67 9.40 30.59 -21.31
C LEU A 67 10.66 30.68 -20.45
N SER A 68 11.78 31.05 -21.06
CA SER A 68 13.06 31.29 -20.37
C SER A 68 13.76 32.58 -20.79
N ASP A 69 13.12 33.40 -21.63
CA ASP A 69 13.62 34.68 -22.08
C ASP A 69 13.07 35.79 -21.16
N PRO A 70 13.92 36.64 -20.52
CA PRO A 70 13.48 37.60 -19.52
C PRO A 70 12.39 38.57 -20.00
N ASP A 71 12.46 39.04 -21.26
CA ASP A 71 11.48 39.98 -21.80
C ASP A 71 10.13 39.30 -22.07
N GLN A 72 10.15 38.08 -22.61
CA GLN A 72 8.94 37.27 -22.78
C GLN A 72 8.31 36.90 -21.42
N VAL A 73 9.11 36.55 -20.42
CA VAL A 73 8.65 36.27 -19.06
C VAL A 73 8.03 37.52 -18.44
N GLN A 74 8.71 38.67 -18.48
CA GLN A 74 8.19 39.92 -17.94
C GLN A 74 6.88 40.36 -18.63
N LYS A 75 6.76 40.13 -19.94
CA LYS A 75 5.52 40.34 -20.70
C LYS A 75 4.38 39.41 -20.24
N ALA A 76 4.67 38.12 -20.04
CA ALA A 76 3.69 37.13 -19.59
C ALA A 76 3.16 37.40 -18.17
N PHE A 77 4.03 37.86 -17.26
CA PHE A 77 3.61 38.29 -15.92
C PHE A 77 2.71 39.53 -15.97
N LEU A 78 3.07 40.56 -16.75
CA LEU A 78 2.25 41.77 -16.89
C LEU A 78 0.88 41.50 -17.52
N SER A 79 0.79 40.58 -18.48
CA SER A 79 -0.49 40.25 -19.15
C SER A 79 -1.47 39.52 -18.22
N ASN A 80 -0.95 38.61 -17.38
CA ASN A 80 -1.77 37.76 -16.50
C ASN A 80 -2.00 38.38 -15.11
N HIS A 81 -1.06 39.18 -14.60
CA HIS A 81 -1.16 39.82 -13.30
C HIS A 81 -0.40 41.16 -13.25
N ALA A 82 -1.07 42.25 -13.64
CA ALA A 82 -0.48 43.58 -13.87
C ALA A 82 0.46 44.13 -12.77
N ASN A 83 0.24 43.77 -11.50
CA ASN A 83 1.02 44.26 -10.36
C ASN A 83 2.14 43.29 -9.89
N LEU A 84 2.33 42.14 -10.54
CA LEU A 84 3.32 41.14 -10.12
C LEU A 84 4.61 41.28 -10.94
N LYS A 85 5.73 41.46 -10.25
CA LYS A 85 7.06 41.45 -10.87
C LYS A 85 7.41 40.02 -11.29
N ALA A 86 8.08 39.86 -12.43
CA ALA A 86 8.61 38.58 -12.87
C ALA A 86 9.74 38.07 -11.95
N PRO A 87 9.98 36.75 -11.89
CA PRO A 87 11.15 36.18 -11.21
C PRO A 87 12.45 36.60 -11.90
N THR A 88 13.50 36.86 -11.10
CA THR A 88 14.85 37.16 -11.62
C THR A 88 15.66 35.91 -11.89
N ASP A 89 15.47 34.86 -11.08
CA ASP A 89 16.35 33.69 -11.01
C ASP A 89 15.82 32.56 -11.90
N LEU A 90 15.72 32.83 -13.20
CA LEU A 90 15.15 31.90 -14.19
C LEU A 90 15.96 30.60 -14.32
N SER A 91 15.25 29.49 -14.48
CA SER A 91 15.79 28.15 -14.69
C SER A 91 15.21 27.54 -15.97
N LYS A 92 15.89 26.54 -16.54
CA LYS A 92 15.46 25.84 -17.75
C LYS A 92 14.96 24.43 -17.43
N LEU A 93 13.82 24.06 -18.03
CA LEU A 93 13.41 22.67 -18.15
C LEU A 93 14.25 21.98 -19.24
N GLY A 94 14.69 20.75 -18.97
CA GLY A 94 15.35 19.90 -19.96
C GLY A 94 14.28 19.10 -20.69
N ARG A 95 14.16 19.32 -22.01
CA ARG A 95 13.07 18.84 -22.90
C ARG A 95 12.63 17.40 -22.59
N ASP A 96 13.53 16.43 -22.79
CA ASP A 96 13.25 14.99 -22.82
C ASP A 96 12.67 14.38 -21.52
N SER A 97 12.67 15.13 -20.42
CA SER A 97 12.20 14.66 -19.10
C SER A 97 10.96 15.40 -18.60
N SER A 98 10.87 16.72 -18.83
CA SER A 98 9.66 17.50 -18.51
C SER A 98 8.48 17.10 -19.40
N GLU A 99 8.73 16.90 -20.71
CA GLU A 99 7.68 16.59 -21.70
C GLU A 99 6.83 15.38 -21.31
N TYR A 100 7.41 14.32 -20.73
CA TYR A 100 6.65 13.15 -20.26
C TYR A 100 5.79 13.43 -19.01
N VAL A 101 6.28 14.28 -18.10
CA VAL A 101 5.52 14.66 -16.89
C VAL A 101 4.38 15.59 -17.27
N ASP A 102 4.62 16.53 -18.18
CA ASP A 102 3.62 17.38 -18.80
C ASP A 102 2.55 16.51 -19.47
N ILE A 103 2.95 15.67 -20.43
CA ILE A 103 2.06 14.74 -21.14
C ILE A 103 1.16 13.95 -20.19
N ASN A 104 1.72 13.29 -19.17
CA ASN A 104 0.94 12.44 -18.27
C ASN A 104 -0.03 13.25 -17.41
N THR A 105 0.43 14.38 -16.86
CA THR A 105 -0.37 15.25 -15.99
C THR A 105 -1.52 15.90 -16.78
N LEU A 106 -1.21 16.44 -17.96
CA LEU A 106 -2.18 17.09 -18.84
C LEU A 106 -3.17 16.10 -19.48
N SER A 107 -2.74 14.85 -19.75
CA SER A 107 -3.66 13.81 -20.23
C SER A 107 -4.73 13.51 -19.18
N LEU A 108 -4.33 13.35 -17.90
CA LEU A 108 -5.28 13.08 -16.81
C LEU A 108 -6.24 14.25 -16.56
N ILE A 109 -5.73 15.49 -16.63
CA ILE A 109 -6.56 16.70 -16.52
C ILE A 109 -7.49 16.86 -17.74
N SER A 110 -7.02 16.54 -18.96
CA SER A 110 -7.86 16.57 -20.16
C SER A 110 -8.98 15.53 -20.11
N TYR A 111 -8.74 14.38 -19.46
CA TYR A 111 -9.79 13.39 -19.19
C TYR A 111 -10.80 13.86 -18.13
N LEU A 112 -10.31 14.47 -17.05
CA LEU A 112 -11.17 15.07 -16.03
C LEU A 112 -12.13 16.09 -16.66
N LEU A 113 -11.66 16.81 -17.68
CA LEU A 113 -12.39 17.83 -18.43
C LEU A 113 -12.86 17.33 -19.81
N LYS A 114 -13.10 16.01 -19.98
CA LYS A 114 -13.47 15.36 -21.26
C LYS A 114 -14.66 16.03 -21.98
N ASP A 115 -15.65 16.52 -21.23
CA ASP A 115 -16.85 17.19 -21.75
C ASP A 115 -16.55 18.54 -22.44
N TYR A 116 -15.38 19.13 -22.15
CA TYR A 116 -14.89 20.37 -22.75
C TYR A 116 -13.91 20.12 -23.92
N TYR A 117 -13.47 18.88 -24.14
CA TYR A 117 -12.56 18.53 -25.23
C TYR A 117 -13.22 18.59 -26.61
N ALA A 118 -14.53 18.35 -26.69
CA ALA A 118 -15.29 18.19 -27.93
C ALA A 118 -15.27 19.42 -28.86
N ASP A 119 -14.83 20.59 -28.37
CA ASP A 119 -14.72 21.83 -29.16
C ASP A 119 -13.46 21.91 -30.04
N GLY A 120 -12.53 20.95 -29.91
CA GLY A 120 -11.25 20.94 -30.64
C GLY A 120 -10.33 22.12 -30.31
N LYS A 121 -10.62 22.86 -29.24
CA LYS A 121 -9.91 24.08 -28.86
C LYS A 121 -8.90 23.80 -27.75
N THR A 122 -7.63 23.97 -28.08
CA THR A 122 -6.53 23.94 -27.11
C THR A 122 -6.27 25.31 -26.50
N TYR A 123 -5.97 25.34 -25.21
CA TYR A 123 -5.61 26.53 -24.43
C TYR A 123 -4.11 26.55 -24.17
N SER A 124 -3.42 27.54 -24.71
CA SER A 124 -2.00 27.76 -24.43
C SER A 124 -1.80 28.27 -23.00
N ILE A 125 -0.85 27.67 -22.29
CA ILE A 125 -0.38 28.10 -20.98
C ILE A 125 1.14 28.27 -21.06
N SER A 126 1.62 29.49 -20.81
CA SER A 126 3.03 29.77 -20.64
C SER A 126 3.51 29.25 -19.28
N VAL A 127 4.62 28.52 -19.25
CA VAL A 127 5.23 27.98 -18.04
C VAL A 127 6.57 28.68 -17.80
N VAL A 128 6.73 29.29 -16.64
CA VAL A 128 7.98 29.91 -16.19
C VAL A 128 8.54 29.07 -15.06
N VAL A 129 9.85 28.79 -15.11
CA VAL A 129 10.53 27.99 -14.09
C VAL A 129 11.66 28.82 -13.51
N ASP A 130 11.75 28.87 -12.18
CA ASP A 130 12.69 29.74 -11.47
C ASP A 130 13.14 29.12 -10.14
N THR A 131 14.12 29.75 -9.51
CA THR A 131 14.64 29.35 -8.19
C THR A 131 14.69 30.51 -7.19
N ASP A 132 13.85 31.55 -7.35
CA ASP A 132 13.82 32.69 -6.42
C ASP A 132 13.22 32.27 -5.07
N LYS A 133 14.04 32.32 -4.02
CA LYS A 133 13.67 31.87 -2.66
C LYS A 133 12.54 32.68 -2.00
N LYS A 134 12.08 33.78 -2.60
CA LYS A 134 10.96 34.60 -2.12
C LYS A 134 9.63 34.26 -2.78
N ARG A 135 9.63 33.34 -3.75
CA ARG A 135 8.46 33.00 -4.57
C ARG A 135 7.97 31.58 -4.28
N THR A 136 6.85 31.22 -4.90
CA THR A 136 6.15 29.95 -4.70
C THR A 136 5.44 29.57 -5.99
N SER A 137 5.41 28.27 -6.33
CA SER A 137 4.70 27.80 -7.53
C SER A 137 3.22 28.19 -7.49
N HIS A 138 2.70 28.81 -8.55
CA HIS A 138 1.32 29.31 -8.63
C HIS A 138 0.85 29.43 -10.08
N GLY A 139 -0.47 29.54 -10.31
CA GLY A 139 -1.06 29.75 -11.63
C GLY A 139 -1.82 31.08 -11.71
N TYR A 140 -1.48 31.91 -12.69
CA TYR A 140 -2.00 33.24 -12.90
C TYR A 140 -2.86 33.29 -14.17
N ASP A 141 -4.08 33.78 -14.01
CA ASP A 141 -5.02 34.13 -15.08
C ASP A 141 -5.54 35.55 -14.78
N ARG A 142 -6.05 36.29 -15.76
CA ARG A 142 -6.63 37.62 -15.52
C ARG A 142 -8.12 37.51 -15.21
N LEU A 143 -8.63 38.31 -14.27
CA LEU A 143 -10.07 38.36 -13.97
C LEU A 143 -10.79 39.34 -14.90
N TYR A 144 -12.02 39.01 -15.33
CA TYR A 144 -12.92 39.97 -15.95
C TYR A 144 -13.43 40.97 -14.90
N GLU A 145 -13.16 42.25 -15.11
CA GLU A 145 -13.51 43.34 -14.20
C GLU A 145 -15.01 43.74 -14.29
N SER A 146 -15.66 43.45 -15.42
CA SER A 146 -17.04 43.86 -15.71
C SER A 146 -17.81 42.84 -16.58
N GLY A 147 -19.09 43.12 -16.84
CA GLY A 147 -19.98 42.27 -17.66
C GLY A 147 -20.46 40.99 -16.96
N THR A 148 -21.09 40.10 -17.73
CA THR A 148 -21.58 38.79 -17.25
C THR A 148 -20.45 37.87 -16.77
N CYS A 149 -19.23 38.14 -17.22
CA CYS A 149 -18.00 37.43 -16.86
C CYS A 149 -17.40 37.87 -15.52
N LYS A 150 -17.93 38.93 -14.87
CA LYS A 150 -17.28 39.61 -13.73
C LYS A 150 -16.82 38.61 -12.64
N GLY A 151 -15.50 38.52 -12.44
CA GLY A 151 -14.88 37.66 -11.43
C GLY A 151 -14.54 36.22 -11.86
N TYR A 152 -14.74 35.86 -13.13
CA TYR A 152 -14.10 34.66 -13.70
C TYR A 152 -12.69 34.98 -14.23
N GLY A 153 -11.80 33.99 -14.23
CA GLY A 153 -10.58 34.01 -15.04
C GLY A 153 -10.86 34.03 -16.55
N TYR A 154 -9.93 34.50 -17.38
CA TYR A 154 -10.07 34.50 -18.84
C TYR A 154 -10.06 33.08 -19.40
N ILE A 155 -9.08 32.26 -18.98
CA ILE A 155 -9.01 30.83 -19.35
C ILE A 155 -10.15 30.07 -18.68
N GLU A 156 -10.43 30.35 -17.39
CA GLU A 156 -11.55 29.75 -16.65
C GLU A 156 -12.91 29.91 -17.38
N ALA A 157 -13.25 31.14 -17.78
CA ALA A 157 -14.52 31.46 -18.45
C ALA A 157 -14.60 30.85 -19.85
N ALA A 158 -13.47 30.78 -20.56
CA ALA A 158 -13.41 30.25 -21.92
C ALA A 158 -13.61 28.72 -21.93
N ILE A 159 -12.96 27.98 -21.03
CA ILE A 159 -13.20 26.54 -20.85
C ILE A 159 -14.66 26.29 -20.47
N LYS A 160 -15.21 27.07 -19.52
CA LYS A 160 -16.61 26.95 -19.09
C LYS A 160 -17.65 27.45 -20.12
N LYS A 161 -17.23 27.85 -21.33
CA LYS A 161 -18.08 28.44 -22.39
C LYS A 161 -18.93 29.62 -21.92
N LYS A 162 -18.47 30.34 -20.88
CA LYS A 162 -19.16 31.53 -20.36
C LYS A 162 -18.81 32.76 -21.18
N CYS A 163 -17.54 32.93 -21.54
CA CYS A 163 -17.03 34.12 -22.21
C CYS A 163 -15.90 33.75 -23.19
N PRO A 164 -15.82 34.36 -24.40
CA PRO A 164 -14.69 34.17 -25.30
C PRO A 164 -13.43 34.83 -24.72
N LEU A 165 -12.25 34.28 -25.02
CA LEU A 165 -10.98 34.93 -24.65
C LEU A 165 -10.91 36.32 -25.31
N PRO A 166 -10.58 37.40 -24.57
CA PRO A 166 -10.51 38.74 -25.15
C PRO A 166 -9.40 38.83 -26.21
N GLU A 167 -9.62 39.60 -27.26
CA GLU A 167 -8.61 39.82 -28.31
C GLU A 167 -7.30 40.37 -27.71
N GLY A 168 -6.16 39.87 -28.19
CA GLY A 168 -4.84 40.23 -27.66
C GLY A 168 -4.48 39.60 -26.32
N THR A 169 -5.37 38.80 -25.69
CA THR A 169 -5.02 38.00 -24.52
C THR A 169 -3.97 36.95 -24.88
N THR A 170 -2.82 37.01 -24.22
CA THR A 170 -1.80 35.96 -24.27
C THR A 170 -2.10 34.85 -23.27
N ASP A 171 -1.56 33.66 -23.57
CA ASP A 171 -1.53 32.44 -22.76
C ASP A 171 -1.66 32.66 -21.23
N GLY A 172 -2.44 31.81 -20.55
CA GLY A 172 -2.43 31.73 -19.09
C GLY A 172 -1.03 31.41 -18.57
N LEU A 173 -0.69 31.74 -17.33
CA LEU A 173 0.69 31.64 -16.83
C LEU A 173 0.79 30.69 -15.64
N ILE A 174 1.71 29.72 -15.66
CA ILE A 174 2.08 28.92 -14.49
C ILE A 174 3.54 29.18 -14.13
N GLU A 175 3.78 29.51 -12.87
CA GLU A 175 5.10 29.63 -12.26
C GLU A 175 5.45 28.34 -11.50
N ILE A 176 6.64 27.79 -11.78
CA ILE A 176 7.19 26.58 -11.17
C ILE A 176 8.50 26.95 -10.47
N ASN A 177 8.36 27.62 -9.34
CA ASN A 177 9.45 27.86 -8.42
C ASN A 177 9.90 26.55 -7.73
N TYR A 178 11.20 26.33 -7.53
CA TYR A 178 11.77 25.23 -6.74
C TYR A 178 13.10 25.62 -6.08
N ASP A 179 13.51 24.96 -5.00
CA ASP A 179 14.81 25.19 -4.38
C ASP A 179 15.91 24.48 -5.18
N ARG A 180 16.88 25.27 -5.64
CA ARG A 180 18.02 24.80 -6.45
C ARG A 180 18.86 23.71 -5.76
N LEU A 181 18.88 23.65 -4.43
CA LEU A 181 19.62 22.62 -3.67
C LEU A 181 18.87 21.29 -3.60
N LEU A 182 17.54 21.33 -3.57
CA LEU A 182 16.69 20.13 -3.60
C LEU A 182 16.54 19.60 -5.02
N GLY A 183 16.50 20.51 -6.00
CA GLY A 183 16.25 20.16 -7.39
C GLY A 183 14.81 19.76 -7.65
N LEU A 184 14.43 19.84 -8.91
CA LEU A 184 13.10 19.46 -9.38
C LEU A 184 13.17 18.07 -10.00
N SER A 185 12.49 17.09 -9.41
CA SER A 185 12.36 15.76 -9.99
C SER A 185 11.59 15.88 -11.30
N ARG A 186 12.00 15.15 -12.34
CA ARG A 186 11.34 15.13 -13.67
C ARG A 186 11.20 13.70 -14.21
N SER A 187 10.91 12.74 -13.33
CA SER A 187 10.81 11.32 -13.71
C SER A 187 9.51 11.04 -14.47
N LYS A 188 9.60 10.24 -15.55
CA LYS A 188 8.45 9.86 -16.41
C LYS A 188 7.29 9.21 -15.64
N PHE A 189 7.54 8.66 -14.45
CA PHE A 189 6.58 7.94 -13.61
C PHE A 189 6.11 8.73 -12.37
N GLN A 190 6.06 10.07 -12.44
CA GLN A 190 5.74 10.91 -11.27
C GLN A 190 4.27 10.98 -10.85
N LEU A 191 3.32 10.70 -11.75
CA LEU A 191 1.89 10.82 -11.47
C LEU A 191 1.38 9.55 -10.75
N LYS A 192 1.92 9.28 -9.55
CA LYS A 192 1.52 8.16 -8.68
C LYS A 192 0.58 8.64 -7.59
N GLN A 193 -0.45 7.88 -7.23
CA GLN A 193 -1.30 8.25 -6.08
C GLN A 193 -0.48 8.33 -4.78
N ILE A 194 0.50 7.44 -4.64
CA ILE A 194 1.46 7.42 -3.53
C ILE A 194 2.81 7.88 -4.12
N PRO A 195 3.27 9.11 -3.84
CA PRO A 195 4.48 9.64 -4.45
C PRO A 195 5.74 8.88 -4.01
N GLU A 196 6.69 8.71 -4.94
CA GLU A 196 8.02 8.12 -4.71
C GLU A 196 9.06 9.07 -5.35
N ILE A 197 9.40 10.14 -4.63
CA ILE A 197 10.10 11.32 -5.20
C ILE A 197 11.42 11.60 -4.46
N GLY A 198 11.54 11.17 -3.20
CA GLY A 198 12.75 11.28 -2.40
C GLY A 198 13.09 12.72 -2.06
N ILE A 199 14.38 13.06 -2.21
CA ILE A 199 14.96 14.34 -1.80
C ILE A 199 14.66 15.50 -2.76
N ASN A 200 13.99 15.26 -3.89
CA ASN A 200 13.68 16.27 -4.90
C ASN A 200 12.24 16.80 -4.73
N GLU A 201 11.95 17.98 -5.26
CA GLU A 201 10.58 18.50 -5.33
C GLU A 201 9.82 17.90 -6.52
N SER A 202 8.50 17.75 -6.39
CA SER A 202 7.62 17.19 -7.42
C SER A 202 7.24 18.23 -8.48
N TYR A 203 7.56 17.96 -9.75
CA TYR A 203 7.10 18.79 -10.86
C TYR A 203 5.60 18.63 -11.11
N SER A 204 5.10 17.39 -11.13
CA SER A 204 3.67 17.11 -11.35
C SER A 204 2.76 17.77 -10.30
N ALA A 205 3.13 17.74 -9.02
CA ALA A 205 2.31 18.36 -7.97
C ALA A 205 2.26 19.89 -8.09
N LYS A 206 3.38 20.54 -8.43
CA LYS A 206 3.44 21.98 -8.69
C LYS A 206 2.61 22.36 -9.93
N LEU A 207 2.68 21.56 -10.99
CA LEU A 207 1.89 21.75 -12.21
C LEU A 207 0.39 21.58 -11.95
N LEU A 208 -0.02 20.55 -11.20
CA LEU A 208 -1.42 20.36 -10.77
C LEU A 208 -1.91 21.57 -9.96
N GLY A 209 -1.17 21.99 -8.93
CA GLY A 209 -1.50 23.20 -8.17
C GLY A 209 -1.65 24.43 -9.07
N GLY A 210 -0.70 24.65 -9.99
CA GLY A 210 -0.77 25.71 -11.01
C GLY A 210 -2.05 25.65 -11.85
N ILE A 211 -2.39 24.49 -12.40
CA ILE A 211 -3.58 24.27 -13.22
C ILE A 211 -4.86 24.52 -12.42
N ALA A 212 -4.96 24.10 -11.16
CA ALA A 212 -6.13 24.39 -10.33
C ALA A 212 -6.39 25.91 -10.19
N ASN A 213 -5.34 26.72 -10.04
CA ASN A 213 -5.47 28.18 -9.98
C ASN A 213 -6.01 28.77 -11.30
N ILE A 214 -5.52 28.27 -12.45
CA ILE A 214 -6.04 28.62 -13.79
C ILE A 214 -7.51 28.20 -13.96
N LEU A 215 -7.90 27.07 -13.36
CA LEU A 215 -9.28 26.59 -13.32
C LEU A 215 -10.17 27.38 -12.32
N GLY A 216 -9.65 28.41 -11.65
CA GLY A 216 -10.43 29.29 -10.78
C GLY A 216 -10.34 28.98 -9.27
N PHE A 217 -9.50 28.04 -8.84
CA PHE A 217 -9.13 27.91 -7.42
C PHE A 217 -8.14 29.03 -7.04
N ARG A 218 -8.65 30.26 -6.93
CA ARG A 218 -7.84 31.48 -6.79
C ARG A 218 -8.63 32.59 -6.09
N SER A 219 -7.95 33.57 -5.52
CA SER A 219 -8.59 34.71 -4.87
C SER A 219 -8.21 36.05 -5.53
N ASN A 220 -9.04 37.07 -5.35
CA ASN A 220 -8.68 38.47 -5.57
C ASN A 220 -8.35 39.18 -4.24
N LEU A 221 -7.77 38.44 -3.29
CA LEU A 221 -7.25 38.95 -2.02
C LEU A 221 -5.92 39.68 -2.26
N VAL A 222 -5.92 41.01 -2.16
CA VAL A 222 -4.72 41.83 -2.35
C VAL A 222 -4.46 42.64 -1.08
N ASN A 223 -3.25 42.51 -0.52
CA ASN A 223 -2.83 43.17 0.73
C ASN A 223 -3.82 42.94 1.89
N GLY A 224 -4.38 41.73 2.00
CA GLY A 224 -5.32 41.37 3.05
C GLY A 224 -6.76 41.87 2.86
N GLU A 225 -7.11 42.40 1.68
CA GLU A 225 -8.47 42.84 1.34
C GLU A 225 -8.98 42.20 0.04
N PHE A 226 -10.19 41.64 0.05
CA PHE A 226 -10.83 41.04 -1.11
C PHE A 226 -11.31 42.12 -2.07
N LYS A 227 -10.58 42.35 -3.16
CA LYS A 227 -10.84 43.44 -4.11
C LYS A 227 -12.00 43.12 -5.05
N ALA A 228 -12.60 44.17 -5.61
CA ALA A 228 -13.52 44.05 -6.72
C ALA A 228 -12.74 43.74 -8.02
N PRO A 229 -13.20 42.81 -8.87
CA PRO A 229 -14.29 41.86 -8.65
C PRO A 229 -13.89 40.75 -7.68
N LEU A 230 -14.81 40.26 -6.84
CA LEU A 230 -14.58 38.96 -6.17
C LEU A 230 -14.37 37.87 -7.22
N SER A 231 -13.39 36.98 -7.00
CA SER A 231 -13.24 35.78 -7.84
C SER A 231 -14.45 34.85 -7.68
N ASN A 232 -14.61 33.91 -8.60
CA ASN A 232 -15.65 32.89 -8.52
C ASN A 232 -15.51 32.00 -7.26
N PHE A 233 -14.27 31.77 -6.80
CA PHE A 233 -13.97 31.10 -5.53
C PHE A 233 -14.28 31.99 -4.32
N ASP A 234 -13.91 33.28 -4.34
CA ASP A 234 -14.19 34.22 -3.23
C ASP A 234 -15.69 34.33 -2.93
N LYS A 235 -16.53 34.27 -3.97
CA LYS A 235 -18.00 34.28 -3.84
C LYS A 235 -18.55 33.04 -3.11
N ALA A 236 -17.81 31.93 -3.09
CA ALA A 236 -18.16 30.70 -2.39
C ALA A 236 -17.55 30.61 -0.97
N LEU A 237 -16.80 31.65 -0.54
CA LEU A 237 -16.24 31.73 0.81
C LEU A 237 -17.25 32.35 1.80
N PHE A 238 -17.30 31.75 2.98
CA PHE A 238 -18.24 32.07 4.05
C PHE A 238 -17.52 32.18 5.40
N SER A 239 -17.95 33.11 6.25
CA SER A 239 -17.39 33.28 7.60
C SER A 239 -18.44 33.13 8.71
N ASP A 240 -18.13 32.27 9.70
CA ASP A 240 -19.00 32.02 10.85
C ASP A 240 -19.23 33.28 11.71
N ASN A 241 -18.27 34.20 11.75
CA ASN A 241 -18.37 35.42 12.57
C ASN A 241 -19.46 36.39 12.09
N ASN A 242 -19.78 36.37 10.78
CA ASN A 242 -20.76 37.26 10.16
C ASN A 242 -21.96 36.50 9.53
N ILE A 243 -22.00 35.17 9.67
CA ILE A 243 -23.00 34.25 9.08
C ILE A 243 -23.38 34.65 7.63
N SER A 244 -22.38 35.00 6.81
CA SER A 244 -22.58 35.49 5.45
C SER A 244 -21.39 35.22 4.54
N TYR A 245 -21.68 35.19 3.23
CA TYR A 245 -20.69 35.13 2.16
C TYR A 245 -19.87 36.42 2.09
N LEU A 246 -18.63 36.30 1.61
CA LEU A 246 -17.74 37.45 1.43
C LEU A 246 -18.32 38.51 0.47
N LYS A 247 -17.95 39.77 0.72
CA LYS A 247 -18.30 40.93 -0.11
C LYS A 247 -17.05 41.64 -0.60
N GLU A 248 -17.16 42.36 -1.72
CA GLU A 248 -16.08 43.26 -2.20
C GLU A 248 -15.69 44.24 -1.08
N GLY A 249 -14.39 44.45 -0.86
CA GLY A 249 -13.83 45.30 0.20
C GLY A 249 -13.73 44.65 1.58
N THR A 250 -14.15 43.38 1.75
CA THR A 250 -13.96 42.66 3.01
C THR A 250 -12.47 42.51 3.32
N LYS A 251 -12.05 42.80 4.56
CA LYS A 251 -10.66 42.62 5.00
C LYS A 251 -10.50 41.29 5.74
N LEU A 252 -9.45 40.53 5.44
CA LEU A 252 -9.18 39.25 6.09
C LEU A 252 -9.06 39.42 7.62
N ALA A 253 -8.40 40.49 8.08
CA ALA A 253 -8.29 40.86 9.49
C ALA A 253 -9.63 41.20 10.18
N SER A 254 -10.73 41.41 9.43
CA SER A 254 -12.08 41.60 9.99
C SER A 254 -12.87 40.29 10.15
N LEU A 255 -12.34 39.18 9.64
CA LEU A 255 -12.97 37.85 9.68
C LEU A 255 -12.41 36.97 10.80
N SER A 256 -11.31 37.38 11.44
CA SER A 256 -10.67 36.71 12.56
C SER A 256 -10.70 37.59 13.81
N LYS A 257 -10.79 36.99 15.01
CA LYS A 257 -10.79 37.76 16.26
C LYS A 257 -9.45 38.45 16.55
N GLU A 258 -8.38 37.96 15.95
CA GLU A 258 -7.04 38.55 15.93
C GLU A 258 -6.43 38.35 14.53
N ASP A 259 -5.50 39.20 14.10
CA ASP A 259 -4.91 39.24 12.75
C ASP A 259 -4.05 37.98 12.44
N LYS A 260 -4.67 36.82 12.18
CA LYS A 260 -4.02 35.50 12.20
C LYS A 260 -4.16 34.64 10.93
N CYS A 261 -4.89 35.07 9.90
CA CYS A 261 -5.25 34.18 8.77
C CYS A 261 -4.27 34.12 7.58
N SER A 262 -3.00 34.48 7.82
CA SER A 262 -1.92 34.14 6.90
C SER A 262 -1.27 32.81 7.26
N LYS A 263 -0.69 32.12 6.27
CA LYS A 263 0.04 30.83 6.34
C LYS A 263 1.19 30.76 7.38
N HIS A 264 1.46 31.84 8.11
CA HIS A 264 2.53 31.97 9.10
C HIS A 264 2.03 32.33 10.52
N LYS A 265 0.71 32.36 10.76
CA LYS A 265 0.09 32.59 12.07
C LYS A 265 -0.90 31.46 12.40
N ASP A 266 -1.23 31.29 13.68
CA ASP A 266 -1.95 30.10 14.17
C ASP A 266 -3.41 30.06 13.69
N PHE A 267 -3.76 29.03 12.91
CA PHE A 267 -5.00 28.97 12.13
C PHE A 267 -6.27 28.76 12.96
N LYS A 268 -6.18 28.35 14.22
CA LYS A 268 -7.35 27.96 15.04
C LYS A 268 -8.43 29.05 15.20
N ASP A 269 -8.10 30.30 14.88
CA ASP A 269 -8.99 31.46 14.98
C ASP A 269 -9.56 31.94 13.62
N CYS A 270 -9.31 31.20 12.53
CA CYS A 270 -9.67 31.59 11.17
C CYS A 270 -10.99 30.96 10.71
N ASN A 271 -12.06 31.66 11.05
CA ASN A 271 -13.45 31.31 10.74
C ASN A 271 -13.77 31.60 9.26
N LEU A 272 -13.06 30.96 8.32
CA LEU A 272 -13.28 31.11 6.87
C LEU A 272 -13.28 29.75 6.17
N TYR A 273 -14.32 29.52 5.38
CA TYR A 273 -14.62 28.21 4.80
C TYR A 273 -15.13 28.34 3.37
N PHE A 274 -14.78 27.39 2.52
CA PHE A 274 -15.42 27.18 1.22
C PHE A 274 -16.68 26.34 1.40
N LEU A 275 -17.79 26.76 0.79
CA LEU A 275 -19.07 26.04 0.85
C LEU A 275 -19.79 26.04 -0.49
N GLY A 276 -19.92 24.86 -1.09
CA GLY A 276 -20.78 24.59 -2.25
C GLY A 276 -21.58 23.29 -2.08
N ALA A 277 -22.38 22.95 -3.10
CA ALA A 277 -23.32 21.84 -3.03
C ALA A 277 -22.64 20.46 -3.02
N ASN A 278 -21.56 20.30 -3.79
CA ASN A 278 -20.81 19.05 -3.90
C ASN A 278 -19.85 18.88 -2.72
N THR A 279 -19.21 19.94 -2.26
CA THR A 279 -18.39 19.91 -1.04
C THR A 279 -19.22 19.61 0.22
N ARG A 280 -20.47 20.11 0.31
CA ARG A 280 -21.42 19.74 1.38
C ARG A 280 -21.79 18.25 1.35
N SER A 281 -21.78 17.58 0.19
CA SER A 281 -22.17 16.16 0.07
C SER A 281 -21.18 15.19 0.72
N LEU A 282 -19.93 15.62 0.96
CA LEU A 282 -18.90 14.85 1.70
C LEU A 282 -19.35 14.44 3.12
N TYR A 283 -20.39 15.08 3.65
CA TYR A 283 -20.96 14.82 4.97
C TYR A 283 -22.14 13.82 4.97
N ASN A 284 -22.77 13.50 3.83
CA ASN A 284 -24.08 12.83 3.83
C ASN A 284 -24.16 11.57 2.95
N SER A 285 -23.13 10.72 3.00
CA SER A 285 -23.01 9.51 2.17
C SER A 285 -23.92 8.33 2.57
N SER A 286 -24.79 8.47 3.57
CA SER A 286 -25.67 7.40 4.08
C SER A 286 -27.17 7.72 4.04
N ALA A 287 -27.60 8.82 3.41
CA ALA A 287 -29.02 9.21 3.33
C ALA A 287 -29.51 9.31 1.87
N ASN A 288 -30.60 8.61 1.57
CA ASN A 288 -31.38 8.85 0.36
C ASN A 288 -32.03 10.26 0.40
N THR A 289 -32.08 10.88 -0.78
CA THR A 289 -33.08 11.88 -1.24
C THR A 289 -33.32 13.17 -0.45
N SER A 290 -33.18 14.28 -1.19
CA SER A 290 -34.01 15.53 -1.17
C SER A 290 -34.16 16.37 0.11
N GLU A 291 -34.04 17.69 -0.09
CA GLU A 291 -34.48 18.79 0.81
C GLU A 291 -33.93 18.83 2.25
N LEU A 292 -32.88 19.64 2.48
CA LEU A 292 -32.63 20.25 3.79
C LEU A 292 -32.21 21.72 3.65
N ALA A 293 -33.05 22.59 4.20
CA ALA A 293 -33.19 24.01 3.84
C ALA A 293 -32.01 24.92 4.23
N TYR A 294 -31.98 26.08 3.57
CA TYR A 294 -30.95 27.12 3.69
C TYR A 294 -31.20 28.10 4.86
N SER A 295 -32.17 27.82 5.73
CA SER A 295 -32.85 28.82 6.56
C SER A 295 -33.07 28.38 8.02
N SER A 296 -31.99 28.20 8.76
CA SER A 296 -31.92 28.28 10.23
C SER A 296 -30.45 28.22 10.66
N GLY A 297 -30.12 28.70 11.86
CA GLY A 297 -28.73 28.85 12.36
C GLY A 297 -28.00 27.54 12.69
N VAL A 298 -28.21 26.47 11.91
CA VAL A 298 -27.68 25.11 12.12
C VAL A 298 -26.34 24.92 11.37
N ALA A 299 -25.51 25.96 11.32
CA ALA A 299 -24.22 25.92 10.65
C ALA A 299 -23.12 25.21 11.46
N SER A 300 -23.42 24.65 12.64
CA SER A 300 -22.44 24.03 13.54
C SER A 300 -21.95 22.65 13.09
N ASP A 301 -22.80 21.87 12.42
CA ASP A 301 -22.60 20.41 12.31
C ASP A 301 -22.07 19.94 10.95
N TYR A 302 -21.98 20.83 9.96
CA TYR A 302 -21.49 20.50 8.62
C TYR A 302 -19.96 20.46 8.55
N PHE A 303 -19.40 19.58 7.71
CA PHE A 303 -17.99 19.67 7.35
C PHE A 303 -17.73 21.00 6.60
N LYS A 304 -17.01 21.91 7.26
CA LYS A 304 -16.60 23.19 6.68
C LYS A 304 -15.19 23.04 6.14
N LEU A 305 -15.02 23.17 4.82
CA LEU A 305 -13.72 23.08 4.19
C LEU A 305 -12.96 24.39 4.46
N GLY A 306 -12.13 24.40 5.51
CA GLY A 306 -11.37 25.58 5.92
C GLY A 306 -10.44 26.09 4.83
N VAL A 307 -10.27 27.42 4.75
CA VAL A 307 -9.41 28.09 3.75
C VAL A 307 -8.44 29.03 4.45
N VAL A 308 -7.19 29.02 4.00
CA VAL A 308 -6.15 29.99 4.38
C VAL A 308 -5.54 30.64 3.16
N PHE A 309 -4.80 31.73 3.40
CA PHE A 309 -4.04 32.41 2.37
C PHE A 309 -2.56 32.51 2.75
N ASP A 310 -1.66 32.49 1.77
CA ASP A 310 -0.30 32.98 1.98
C ASP A 310 -0.23 34.52 1.96
N ASN A 311 0.98 35.06 2.11
CA ASN A 311 1.21 36.52 2.11
C ASN A 311 0.91 37.19 0.77
N ASN A 312 0.79 36.43 -0.33
CA ASN A 312 0.47 36.92 -1.66
C ASN A 312 -1.03 36.85 -1.97
N GLY A 313 -1.84 36.29 -1.07
CA GLY A 313 -3.28 36.12 -1.24
C GLY A 313 -3.68 34.82 -1.95
N ASN A 314 -2.76 33.86 -2.13
CA ASN A 314 -3.07 32.59 -2.78
C ASN A 314 -3.85 31.68 -1.82
N PRO A 315 -5.00 31.10 -2.22
CA PRO A 315 -5.79 30.22 -1.36
C PRO A 315 -5.15 28.83 -1.20
N TYR A 316 -5.36 28.23 -0.04
CA TYR A 316 -5.09 26.82 0.25
C TYR A 316 -6.23 26.23 1.07
N LEU A 317 -6.53 24.94 0.84
CA LEU A 317 -7.50 24.18 1.60
C LEU A 317 -6.87 23.66 2.91
N LYS A 318 -7.65 23.63 3.99
CA LYS A 318 -7.27 23.02 5.27
C LYS A 318 -7.57 21.53 5.28
N LEU A 319 -7.04 20.86 4.27
CA LEU A 319 -6.92 19.42 4.17
C LEU A 319 -5.51 19.01 4.62
N ARG A 320 -5.40 17.82 5.19
CA ARG A 320 -4.13 17.15 5.47
C ARG A 320 -3.55 16.54 4.18
N ASN A 321 -2.33 16.94 3.86
CA ASN A 321 -1.42 16.36 2.85
C ASN A 321 -1.84 16.37 1.38
N THR A 322 -2.89 17.10 0.99
CA THR A 322 -3.40 17.09 -0.39
C THR A 322 -2.72 18.16 -1.28
N VAL A 323 -2.91 18.08 -2.60
CA VAL A 323 -2.20 18.92 -3.59
C VAL A 323 -2.51 20.42 -3.42
N LEU A 324 -3.75 20.77 -3.08
CA LEU A 324 -4.23 22.14 -2.86
C LEU A 324 -4.21 22.54 -1.37
N SER A 325 -3.51 21.78 -0.51
CA SER A 325 -3.46 22.06 0.92
C SER A 325 -2.35 23.01 1.34
N ASP A 326 -2.44 23.55 2.56
CA ASP A 326 -1.35 24.30 3.19
C ASP A 326 -0.32 23.41 3.92
N SER A 327 -0.42 22.08 3.77
CA SER A 327 0.44 21.11 4.45
C SER A 327 1.92 21.27 4.08
N THR A 328 2.81 21.05 5.05
CA THR A 328 4.26 20.94 4.83
C THR A 328 4.69 19.54 4.39
N PHE A 329 3.78 18.56 4.45
CA PHE A 329 3.97 17.20 3.96
C PHE A 329 2.81 16.85 3.02
N VAL A 330 3.06 16.65 1.73
CA VAL A 330 2.05 16.38 0.70
C VAL A 330 2.31 15.01 0.06
N ASN A 331 1.45 14.03 0.32
CA ASN A 331 1.63 12.64 -0.10
C ASN A 331 0.51 12.14 -1.05
N TYR A 332 0.00 13.05 -1.87
CA TYR A 332 -0.94 12.77 -2.96
C TYR A 332 -0.33 13.23 -4.28
N GLY A 333 -0.37 12.38 -5.31
CA GLY A 333 0.00 12.78 -6.68
C GLY A 333 -1.17 13.27 -7.54
N PHE A 334 -2.41 13.24 -7.04
CA PHE A 334 -3.58 13.79 -7.74
C PHE A 334 -4.64 14.29 -6.76
N TYR A 335 -5.66 14.99 -7.25
CA TYR A 335 -6.73 15.58 -6.44
C TYR A 335 -7.56 14.53 -5.68
N THR A 336 -7.88 14.88 -4.45
CA THR A 336 -8.86 14.20 -3.60
C THR A 336 -10.30 14.51 -4.00
N LEU A 337 -11.27 13.74 -3.49
CA LEU A 337 -12.70 13.99 -3.76
C LEU A 337 -13.13 15.39 -3.27
N ALA A 338 -12.54 15.87 -2.18
CA ALA A 338 -12.79 17.23 -1.70
C ALA A 338 -12.32 18.30 -2.71
N GLU A 339 -11.12 18.17 -3.24
CA GLU A 339 -10.56 19.09 -4.24
C GLU A 339 -11.30 19.02 -5.58
N LEU A 340 -11.67 17.81 -6.03
CA LEU A 340 -12.54 17.63 -7.21
C LEU A 340 -13.92 18.25 -6.98
N ASN A 341 -14.52 18.10 -5.80
CA ASN A 341 -15.82 18.72 -5.50
C ASN A 341 -15.73 20.25 -5.42
N VAL A 342 -14.58 20.84 -5.03
CA VAL A 342 -14.34 22.29 -5.17
C VAL A 342 -14.38 22.72 -6.64
N LEU A 343 -13.68 22.01 -7.54
CA LEU A 343 -13.75 22.32 -8.98
C LEU A 343 -15.19 22.21 -9.51
N LYS A 344 -15.94 21.19 -9.08
CA LYS A 344 -17.35 21.01 -9.47
C LYS A 344 -18.24 22.14 -8.94
N ASP A 345 -18.03 22.59 -7.70
CA ASP A 345 -18.72 23.74 -7.11
C ASP A 345 -18.32 25.09 -7.74
N LEU A 346 -17.11 25.22 -8.29
CA LEU A 346 -16.72 26.34 -9.15
C LEU A 346 -17.40 26.30 -10.54
N GLY A 347 -18.16 25.24 -10.84
CA GLY A 347 -19.03 25.15 -12.03
C GLY A 347 -18.45 24.35 -13.20
N TYR A 348 -17.50 23.43 -12.97
CA TYR A 348 -17.12 22.45 -13.99
C TYR A 348 -18.04 21.23 -13.99
N ASN A 349 -18.43 20.77 -15.18
CA ASN A 349 -19.03 19.46 -15.36
C ASN A 349 -17.94 18.40 -15.39
N ILE A 350 -17.66 17.82 -14.22
CA ILE A 350 -16.69 16.74 -14.04
C ILE A 350 -17.33 15.56 -13.33
N ASN A 351 -17.01 14.36 -13.79
CA ASN A 351 -17.49 13.14 -13.19
C ASN A 351 -16.48 12.59 -12.17
N THR A 352 -16.69 12.94 -10.90
CA THR A 352 -15.79 12.50 -9.82
C THR A 352 -15.86 10.99 -9.56
N LYS A 353 -16.90 10.29 -10.01
CA LYS A 353 -17.06 8.82 -9.85
C LYS A 353 -16.14 7.99 -10.73
N GLU A 354 -15.55 8.57 -11.76
CA GLU A 354 -14.50 7.92 -12.57
C GLU A 354 -13.16 7.88 -11.84
N PHE A 355 -12.92 8.83 -10.93
CA PHE A 355 -11.67 8.96 -10.19
C PHE A 355 -11.78 8.38 -8.78
N ILE A 356 -12.91 8.56 -8.09
CA ILE A 356 -13.09 8.13 -6.71
C ILE A 356 -14.47 7.50 -6.51
N GLY A 357 -14.52 6.19 -6.23
CA GLY A 357 -15.75 5.43 -6.08
C GLY A 357 -16.50 5.77 -4.78
N ASN A 358 -15.93 5.36 -3.65
CA ASN A 358 -16.46 5.59 -2.31
C ASN A 358 -15.53 6.51 -1.50
N SER A 359 -16.05 7.19 -0.49
CA SER A 359 -15.26 8.10 0.36
C SER A 359 -15.83 8.29 1.76
N VAL A 360 -14.93 8.34 2.76
CA VAL A 360 -15.22 8.61 4.17
C VAL A 360 -14.37 9.79 4.65
N TYR A 361 -14.95 10.99 4.69
CA TYR A 361 -14.29 12.20 5.22
C TYR A 361 -14.61 12.47 6.69
N GLN A 362 -15.78 12.04 7.16
CA GLN A 362 -16.15 12.17 8.56
C GLN A 362 -15.32 11.26 9.45
N SER A 363 -15.08 11.71 10.67
CA SER A 363 -14.49 10.90 11.73
C SER A 363 -15.54 10.53 12.77
N GLY A 364 -15.40 9.34 13.36
CA GLY A 364 -16.02 9.01 14.64
C GLY A 364 -15.20 9.57 15.81
N SER A 365 -15.49 9.07 17.01
CA SER A 365 -14.59 9.13 18.17
C SER A 365 -14.28 7.72 18.67
N LYS A 366 -13.36 7.63 19.63
CA LYS A 366 -13.02 6.37 20.32
C LYS A 366 -14.23 5.74 21.04
N GLU A 367 -15.16 6.57 21.52
CA GLU A 367 -16.39 6.19 22.22
C GLU A 367 -17.54 5.94 21.24
N LYS A 368 -17.58 6.69 20.13
CA LYS A 368 -18.63 6.61 19.10
C LYS A 368 -18.00 6.52 17.71
N ARG A 369 -17.59 5.32 17.35
CA ARG A 369 -17.15 4.97 15.99
C ARG A 369 -18.30 5.15 15.00
N ARG A 370 -17.97 5.34 13.72
CA ARG A 370 -18.95 5.42 12.63
C ARG A 370 -18.81 4.21 11.72
N GLU A 371 -19.93 3.66 11.27
CA GLU A 371 -19.98 2.45 10.46
C GLU A 371 -20.42 2.77 9.02
N TYR A 372 -19.72 2.19 8.04
CA TYR A 372 -19.95 2.40 6.61
C TYR A 372 -19.97 1.07 5.86
N HIS A 373 -21.08 0.77 5.17
CA HIS A 373 -21.23 -0.40 4.31
C HIS A 373 -21.27 0.05 2.85
N PHE A 374 -20.22 -0.29 2.09
CA PHE A 374 -20.13 0.04 0.66
C PHE A 374 -20.59 -1.15 -0.18
N ASN A 375 -21.91 -1.19 -0.40
CA ASN A 375 -22.60 -2.15 -1.27
C ASN A 375 -22.50 -1.82 -2.78
N LYS A 376 -21.81 -0.73 -3.14
CA LYS A 376 -21.40 -0.40 -4.50
C LYS A 376 -19.88 -0.49 -4.64
N GLY A 377 -19.45 -1.25 -5.63
CA GLY A 377 -18.05 -1.42 -6.01
C GLY A 377 -17.48 -0.23 -6.79
N PHE A 378 -16.31 -0.46 -7.41
CA PHE A 378 -15.68 0.48 -8.32
C PHE A 378 -15.19 -0.25 -9.57
N TYR A 379 -15.67 0.20 -10.73
CA TYR A 379 -15.44 -0.42 -12.04
C TYR A 379 -15.36 0.68 -13.12
N ALA A 380 -15.35 0.32 -14.41
CA ALA A 380 -15.49 1.31 -15.47
C ALA A 380 -16.85 2.03 -15.37
N TRP A 381 -16.83 3.36 -15.44
CA TRP A 381 -18.07 4.15 -15.49
C TRP A 381 -18.74 4.08 -16.87
N SER A 382 -20.05 4.29 -16.91
CA SER A 382 -20.82 4.38 -18.16
C SER A 382 -21.69 5.63 -18.18
N ASP A 383 -21.28 6.65 -18.93
CA ASP A 383 -22.04 7.90 -19.09
C ASP A 383 -23.45 7.66 -19.69
N VAL A 384 -23.66 6.56 -20.43
CA VAL A 384 -24.99 6.15 -20.93
C VAL A 384 -25.89 5.61 -19.82
N LEU A 385 -25.34 4.85 -18.86
CA LEU A 385 -26.11 4.21 -17.79
C LEU A 385 -26.19 5.06 -16.52
N HIS A 386 -25.31 6.06 -16.38
CA HIS A 386 -25.08 6.83 -15.16
C HIS A 386 -24.76 5.93 -13.95
N ASP A 387 -24.12 4.78 -14.19
CA ASP A 387 -23.67 3.82 -13.19
C ASP A 387 -22.44 3.03 -13.69
N TYR A 388 -21.89 2.18 -12.84
CA TYR A 388 -20.76 1.31 -13.15
C TYR A 388 -21.11 0.13 -14.06
N LYS A 389 -20.15 -0.28 -14.90
CA LYS A 389 -20.16 -1.53 -15.68
C LYS A 389 -19.39 -2.61 -14.93
N ASN A 390 -20.10 -3.41 -14.15
CA ASN A 390 -19.48 -4.45 -13.29
C ASN A 390 -18.78 -5.56 -14.09
N ASP A 391 -18.97 -5.64 -15.42
CA ASP A 391 -18.25 -6.50 -16.35
C ASP A 391 -16.93 -5.91 -16.87
N GLN A 392 -16.60 -4.65 -16.55
CA GLN A 392 -15.47 -3.91 -17.13
C GLN A 392 -14.61 -3.21 -16.06
N VAL A 393 -13.32 -3.49 -16.06
CA VAL A 393 -12.34 -2.85 -15.16
C VAL A 393 -12.17 -1.36 -15.46
N SER A 394 -12.03 -0.53 -14.42
CA SER A 394 -11.63 0.86 -14.56
C SER A 394 -10.23 0.96 -15.18
N LYS A 395 -9.99 2.06 -15.91
CA LYS A 395 -8.72 2.35 -16.60
C LYS A 395 -8.17 3.73 -16.26
N VAL A 396 -8.83 4.44 -15.35
CA VAL A 396 -8.51 5.81 -14.98
C VAL A 396 -7.24 5.81 -14.13
N PRO A 397 -6.14 6.45 -14.58
CA PRO A 397 -4.92 6.57 -13.79
C PRO A 397 -5.19 7.31 -12.49
N ALA A 398 -4.39 7.01 -11.47
CA ALA A 398 -4.47 7.66 -10.17
C ALA A 398 -5.90 7.67 -9.58
N SER A 399 -6.73 6.68 -9.91
CA SER A 399 -8.05 6.50 -9.31
C SER A 399 -7.96 5.83 -7.94
N ILE A 400 -8.99 6.03 -7.11
CA ILE A 400 -9.14 5.39 -5.80
C ILE A 400 -10.51 4.70 -5.73
N GLY A 401 -10.56 3.39 -5.53
CA GLY A 401 -11.84 2.69 -5.43
C GLY A 401 -12.63 3.12 -4.18
N THR A 402 -12.01 3.03 -3.01
CA THR A 402 -12.57 3.50 -1.72
C THR A 402 -11.53 4.30 -0.93
N HIS A 403 -11.87 5.54 -0.58
CA HIS A 403 -11.00 6.46 0.18
C HIS A 403 -11.46 6.63 1.63
N VAL A 404 -10.61 6.32 2.62
CA VAL A 404 -10.90 6.51 4.04
C VAL A 404 -9.98 7.59 4.62
N TYR A 405 -10.47 8.82 4.59
CA TYR A 405 -9.74 10.03 4.98
C TYR A 405 -9.91 10.36 6.48
N GLY A 406 -11.13 10.16 7.00
CA GLY A 406 -11.47 10.33 8.41
C GLY A 406 -10.95 9.22 9.31
N SER A 407 -11.01 9.46 10.62
CA SER A 407 -10.53 8.57 11.69
C SER A 407 -11.67 7.92 12.48
N TYR A 408 -11.39 6.84 13.22
CA TYR A 408 -12.37 6.12 14.05
C TYR A 408 -13.61 5.58 13.30
N ASN A 409 -13.41 5.10 12.07
CA ASN A 409 -14.46 4.53 11.23
C ASN A 409 -14.29 3.02 11.07
N ASP A 410 -15.41 2.30 11.06
CA ASP A 410 -15.55 0.89 10.71
C ASP A 410 -16.10 0.82 9.27
N VAL A 411 -15.34 0.25 8.35
CA VAL A 411 -15.61 0.31 6.91
C VAL A 411 -15.65 -1.09 6.31
N TYR A 412 -16.80 -1.47 5.77
CA TYR A 412 -17.05 -2.74 5.11
C TYR A 412 -17.15 -2.50 3.60
N GLN A 413 -16.20 -3.04 2.84
CA GLN A 413 -16.27 -3.04 1.37
C GLN A 413 -17.01 -4.30 0.93
N GLU A 414 -18.28 -4.18 0.52
CA GLU A 414 -19.18 -5.33 0.32
C GLU A 414 -19.36 -5.77 -1.15
N ASP A 415 -18.92 -4.94 -2.09
CA ASP A 415 -18.83 -5.24 -3.53
C ASP A 415 -17.38 -5.03 -4.04
N ASN A 416 -17.03 -5.59 -5.19
CA ASN A 416 -15.66 -5.65 -5.70
C ASN A 416 -15.15 -4.28 -6.16
N ILE A 417 -13.83 -4.16 -6.18
CA ILE A 417 -13.12 -3.04 -6.81
C ILE A 417 -12.25 -3.63 -7.90
N ALA A 418 -12.33 -3.11 -9.13
CA ALA A 418 -11.65 -3.67 -10.28
C ALA A 418 -11.10 -2.58 -11.22
N SER A 419 -9.77 -2.43 -11.24
CA SER A 419 -9.03 -1.43 -11.99
C SER A 419 -7.75 -2.00 -12.61
N ILE A 420 -7.35 -1.41 -13.73
CA ILE A 420 -6.01 -1.52 -14.35
C ILE A 420 -5.37 -0.14 -14.56
N GLY A 421 -5.87 0.89 -13.86
CA GLY A 421 -5.36 2.26 -13.95
C GLY A 421 -3.90 2.38 -13.52
N PHE A 422 -3.10 3.16 -14.23
CA PHE A 422 -1.73 3.45 -13.79
C PHE A 422 -1.75 4.13 -12.43
N SER A 423 -1.08 3.53 -11.45
CA SER A 423 -1.02 3.95 -10.05
C SER A 423 -2.39 4.24 -9.43
N SER A 424 -3.42 3.46 -9.79
CA SER A 424 -4.66 3.41 -9.01
C SER A 424 -4.47 2.68 -7.68
N VAL A 425 -5.36 2.95 -6.72
CA VAL A 425 -5.36 2.33 -5.40
C VAL A 425 -6.76 1.81 -5.09
N GLY A 426 -6.91 0.52 -4.80
CA GLY A 426 -8.22 -0.08 -4.58
C GLY A 426 -8.90 0.48 -3.33
N ILE A 427 -8.19 0.41 -2.19
CA ILE A 427 -8.60 1.09 -0.95
C ILE A 427 -7.43 1.92 -0.42
N ARG A 428 -7.61 3.24 -0.29
CA ARG A 428 -6.61 4.16 0.30
C ARG A 428 -7.09 4.62 1.69
N VAL A 429 -6.22 4.52 2.70
CA VAL A 429 -6.52 4.94 4.08
C VAL A 429 -5.51 5.98 4.55
N ASP A 430 -6.00 7.17 4.89
CA ASP A 430 -5.21 8.30 5.40
C ASP A 430 -5.63 8.73 6.83
N GLY A 431 -6.60 8.06 7.44
CA GLY A 431 -7.05 8.32 8.81
C GLY A 431 -6.42 7.40 9.87
N SER A 432 -6.73 7.67 11.14
CA SER A 432 -6.25 6.88 12.29
C SER A 432 -7.36 6.09 12.98
N GLU A 433 -7.01 4.98 13.63
CA GLU A 433 -7.91 4.12 14.40
C GLU A 433 -9.13 3.61 13.59
N ASN A 434 -9.02 3.48 12.26
CA ASN A 434 -10.05 2.87 11.41
C ASN A 434 -9.94 1.34 11.41
N GLU A 435 -11.07 0.64 11.19
CA GLU A 435 -11.11 -0.80 10.94
C GLU A 435 -11.70 -1.05 9.55
N ILE A 436 -10.92 -1.66 8.66
CA ILE A 436 -11.28 -1.90 7.26
C ILE A 436 -11.53 -3.39 7.07
N THR A 437 -12.68 -3.79 6.55
CA THR A 437 -13.06 -5.19 6.35
C THR A 437 -13.41 -5.48 4.89
N ILE A 438 -12.73 -6.51 4.34
CA ILE A 438 -12.97 -7.08 3.00
C ILE A 438 -13.55 -8.49 3.20
N PRO A 439 -14.88 -8.67 3.07
CA PRO A 439 -15.56 -9.95 3.27
C PRO A 439 -15.17 -11.02 2.24
N LYS A 440 -15.49 -12.28 2.55
CA LYS A 440 -15.06 -13.47 1.78
C LYS A 440 -15.43 -13.44 0.29
N ASN A 441 -16.56 -12.85 -0.05
CA ASN A 441 -17.09 -12.85 -1.42
C ASN A 441 -16.62 -11.63 -2.25
N VAL A 442 -15.74 -10.80 -1.70
CA VAL A 442 -15.27 -9.55 -2.30
C VAL A 442 -13.84 -9.70 -2.82
N ALA A 443 -13.59 -9.16 -4.01
CA ALA A 443 -12.27 -9.05 -4.61
C ALA A 443 -11.91 -7.56 -4.82
N ILE A 444 -10.69 -7.20 -4.41
CA ILE A 444 -10.04 -5.95 -4.78
C ILE A 444 -8.98 -6.32 -5.81
N ILE A 445 -9.13 -5.87 -7.05
CA ILE A 445 -8.29 -6.21 -8.20
C ILE A 445 -7.74 -4.91 -8.77
N GLU A 446 -6.47 -4.65 -8.51
CA GLU A 446 -5.75 -3.45 -8.92
C GLU A 446 -4.56 -3.89 -9.76
N ASN A 447 -4.79 -4.29 -11.00
CA ASN A 447 -3.78 -4.89 -11.88
C ASN A 447 -3.11 -3.86 -12.81
N GLY A 448 -3.08 -2.58 -12.42
CA GLY A 448 -2.41 -1.50 -13.13
C GLY A 448 -0.93 -1.35 -12.73
N ILE A 449 -0.10 -0.78 -13.59
CA ILE A 449 1.32 -0.50 -13.29
C ILE A 449 1.41 0.55 -12.15
N ASN A 450 2.30 0.36 -11.16
CA ASN A 450 2.45 1.13 -9.91
C ASN A 450 1.21 1.21 -9.01
N SER A 451 0.27 0.28 -9.15
CA SER A 451 -0.95 0.24 -8.35
C SER A 451 -0.75 -0.39 -6.96
N ALA A 452 -1.75 -0.20 -6.09
CA ALA A 452 -1.84 -0.93 -4.83
C ALA A 452 -3.28 -1.43 -4.57
N GLY A 453 -3.42 -2.70 -4.16
CA GLY A 453 -4.73 -3.26 -3.80
C GLY A 453 -5.35 -2.56 -2.60
N VAL A 454 -4.63 -2.55 -1.48
CA VAL A 454 -4.96 -1.75 -0.28
C VAL A 454 -3.70 -0.99 0.14
N ALA A 455 -3.82 0.32 0.34
CA ALA A 455 -2.75 1.17 0.83
C ALA A 455 -3.16 1.93 2.10
N PHE A 456 -2.31 1.87 3.12
CA PHE A 456 -2.34 2.79 4.25
C PHE A 456 -1.23 3.80 4.05
N THR A 457 -1.61 5.08 3.99
CA THR A 457 -0.76 6.19 3.55
C THR A 457 -0.67 7.32 4.57
N TYR A 458 -1.51 7.33 5.60
CA TYR A 458 -1.33 8.21 6.76
C TYR A 458 -2.09 7.67 7.98
N GLY A 459 -1.70 8.16 9.16
CA GLY A 459 -2.39 7.90 10.42
C GLY A 459 -1.69 6.88 11.31
N ARG A 460 -2.43 6.32 12.26
CA ARG A 460 -1.96 5.29 13.21
C ARG A 460 -3.07 4.35 13.66
N ASP A 461 -2.67 3.21 14.21
CA ASP A 461 -3.49 2.24 14.92
C ASP A 461 -4.69 1.67 14.15
N ASN A 462 -4.63 1.71 12.82
CA ASN A 462 -5.64 1.11 11.96
C ASN A 462 -5.63 -0.43 12.03
N ILE A 463 -6.74 -1.06 11.67
CA ILE A 463 -6.93 -2.51 11.59
C ILE A 463 -7.42 -2.88 10.17
N LEU A 464 -6.92 -3.98 9.62
CA LEU A 464 -7.30 -4.49 8.30
C LEU A 464 -7.70 -5.97 8.38
N ASN A 465 -8.95 -6.30 8.03
CA ASN A 465 -9.50 -7.65 8.01
C ASN A 465 -9.75 -8.11 6.56
N ILE A 466 -9.10 -9.19 6.13
CA ILE A 466 -9.19 -9.72 4.77
C ILE A 466 -9.66 -11.17 4.80
N ALA A 467 -10.95 -11.36 4.57
CA ALA A 467 -11.54 -12.66 4.27
C ALA A 467 -11.67 -12.92 2.76
N GLY A 468 -11.74 -11.87 1.95
CA GLY A 468 -11.85 -11.92 0.50
C GLY A 468 -10.52 -12.07 -0.24
N ARG A 469 -10.44 -11.50 -1.45
CA ARG A 469 -9.22 -11.47 -2.28
C ARG A 469 -8.71 -10.03 -2.44
N VAL A 470 -7.40 -9.85 -2.35
CA VAL A 470 -6.71 -8.61 -2.80
C VAL A 470 -5.63 -9.00 -3.79
N GLU A 471 -5.60 -8.33 -4.95
CA GLU A 471 -4.76 -8.68 -6.09
C GLU A 471 -4.15 -7.43 -6.73
N ALA A 472 -2.84 -7.46 -7.01
CA ALA A 472 -2.10 -6.46 -7.78
C ALA A 472 -0.95 -7.12 -8.57
N ASN A 473 -1.30 -7.78 -9.67
CA ASN A 473 -0.44 -8.71 -10.42
C ASN A 473 0.34 -8.10 -11.60
N SER A 474 0.34 -6.77 -11.75
CA SER A 474 1.23 -6.03 -12.64
C SER A 474 2.69 -6.08 -12.15
N ASP A 475 3.67 -5.88 -13.05
CA ASP A 475 5.11 -6.04 -12.78
C ASP A 475 5.63 -5.37 -11.50
N ASP A 476 5.07 -4.20 -11.15
CA ASP A 476 5.40 -3.40 -9.98
C ASP A 476 4.22 -3.25 -8.99
N GLY A 477 3.13 -4.01 -9.17
CA GLY A 477 1.94 -4.01 -8.34
C GLY A 477 2.17 -4.59 -6.94
N VAL A 478 1.50 -3.98 -5.95
CA VAL A 478 1.62 -4.34 -4.52
C VAL A 478 0.24 -4.62 -3.93
N ALA A 479 0.00 -5.84 -3.40
CA ALA A 479 -1.33 -6.17 -2.90
C ALA A 479 -1.68 -5.38 -1.63
N LEU A 480 -0.81 -5.41 -0.61
CA LEU A 480 -0.91 -4.58 0.60
C LEU A 480 0.31 -3.66 0.72
N ARG A 481 0.09 -2.34 0.72
CA ARG A 481 1.11 -1.30 0.82
C ARG A 481 0.96 -0.49 2.12
N PHE A 482 1.96 -0.53 2.99
CA PHE A 482 2.01 0.25 4.22
C PHE A 482 3.15 1.26 4.08
N ASP A 483 2.81 2.50 3.76
CA ASP A 483 3.80 3.46 3.22
C ASP A 483 3.24 4.88 3.25
N PHE A 484 3.89 5.80 3.97
CA PHE A 484 3.48 7.21 3.99
C PHE A 484 3.70 7.92 2.64
N GLY A 485 4.52 7.37 1.75
CA GLY A 485 4.96 7.99 0.51
C GLY A 485 5.94 9.15 0.74
N SER A 486 6.61 9.56 -0.33
CA SER A 486 7.41 10.78 -0.33
C SER A 486 6.55 12.03 -0.23
N ASN A 487 7.11 13.06 0.39
CA ASN A 487 6.62 14.42 0.32
C ASN A 487 6.86 15.01 -1.08
N ALA A 488 5.79 15.47 -1.74
CA ALA A 488 5.86 16.19 -3.00
C ALA A 488 6.64 17.52 -2.90
N LEU A 489 6.84 18.04 -1.68
CA LEU A 489 7.70 19.18 -1.37
C LEU A 489 9.15 18.78 -1.02
N SER A 490 9.58 17.56 -1.35
CA SER A 490 10.83 16.88 -0.93
C SER A 490 10.84 16.34 0.49
N ASP A 491 11.26 15.08 0.63
CA ASP A 491 11.52 14.41 1.92
C ASP A 491 12.61 15.11 2.75
N MET A 492 13.46 15.93 2.13
CA MET A 492 14.41 16.77 2.86
C MET A 492 13.69 17.86 3.65
N THR A 493 12.66 18.52 3.08
CA THR A 493 11.99 19.66 3.73
C THR A 493 11.19 19.20 4.93
N GLU A 494 10.45 18.11 4.75
CA GLU A 494 9.78 17.38 5.80
C GLU A 494 9.52 15.93 5.38
N TYR A 495 9.92 14.99 6.24
CA TYR A 495 9.63 13.56 6.11
C TYR A 495 8.83 13.10 7.34
N GLN A 496 7.70 12.43 7.11
CA GLN A 496 6.83 11.88 8.15
C GLN A 496 6.75 10.36 8.06
N GLY A 497 6.50 9.72 9.20
CA GLY A 497 6.26 8.28 9.28
C GLY A 497 5.78 7.87 10.67
N SER A 498 5.56 6.57 10.89
CA SER A 498 5.24 6.01 12.20
C SER A 498 6.22 6.51 13.26
N TYR A 499 5.66 7.18 14.27
CA TYR A 499 6.34 7.84 15.39
C TYR A 499 7.28 9.01 15.03
N ARG A 500 7.49 9.38 13.76
CA ARG A 500 8.58 10.31 13.38
C ARG A 500 8.14 11.44 12.46
N ARG A 501 8.77 12.59 12.67
CA ARG A 501 8.74 13.76 11.78
C ARG A 501 10.12 14.41 11.80
N VAL A 502 10.70 14.61 10.63
CA VAL A 502 12.09 15.01 10.42
C VAL A 502 12.16 16.16 9.43
N ARG A 503 13.02 17.15 9.67
CA ARG A 503 13.26 18.29 8.76
C ARG A 503 14.75 18.44 8.45
N THR A 504 15.27 17.49 7.67
CA THR A 504 16.68 17.36 7.27
C THR A 504 17.23 18.65 6.63
N TYR A 505 16.44 19.30 5.77
CA TYR A 505 16.83 20.49 5.01
C TYR A 505 17.13 21.69 5.92
N ASP A 506 16.35 21.87 6.97
CA ASP A 506 16.51 22.96 7.93
C ASP A 506 17.82 22.85 8.71
N TYR A 507 18.36 21.64 8.90
CA TYR A 507 19.68 21.42 9.48
C TYR A 507 20.79 21.61 8.44
N PHE A 508 20.90 20.73 7.44
CA PHE A 508 22.08 20.68 6.58
C PHE A 508 22.22 21.88 5.63
N MET A 509 21.11 22.43 5.14
CA MET A 509 21.11 23.34 3.99
C MET A 509 20.70 24.78 4.35
N LYS A 510 19.94 24.96 5.44
CA LYS A 510 19.54 26.29 5.94
C LYS A 510 20.14 26.65 7.29
N GLY A 511 20.67 25.71 8.06
CA GLY A 511 21.23 25.95 9.40
C GLY A 511 20.23 26.56 10.41
N LEU A 512 18.92 26.40 10.18
CA LEU A 512 17.85 26.96 11.01
C LEU A 512 17.59 26.14 12.27
N LEU A 513 17.85 24.83 12.20
CA LEU A 513 17.68 23.90 13.31
C LEU A 513 19.02 23.20 13.57
N ASP A 514 19.34 22.95 14.84
CA ASP A 514 20.39 22.00 15.18
C ASP A 514 19.95 20.56 14.84
N LYS A 515 20.92 19.64 14.73
CA LYS A 515 20.65 18.25 14.36
C LYS A 515 19.61 17.56 15.25
N LYS A 516 19.66 17.76 16.57
CA LYS A 516 18.73 17.11 17.51
C LYS A 516 17.32 17.62 17.28
N THR A 517 17.14 18.94 17.14
CA THR A 517 15.82 19.52 16.86
C THR A 517 15.27 19.11 15.49
N ALA A 518 16.10 19.07 14.45
CA ALA A 518 15.71 18.59 13.12
C ALA A 518 15.30 17.11 13.09
N GLN A 519 15.92 16.26 13.93
CA GLN A 519 15.59 14.84 14.10
C GLN A 519 14.33 14.59 14.95
N SER A 520 13.85 15.58 15.70
CA SER A 520 12.74 15.42 16.65
C SER A 520 11.73 16.57 16.57
N VAL A 521 11.41 17.01 15.35
CA VAL A 521 10.34 17.99 15.12
C VAL A 521 9.02 17.35 15.57
N ASN A 522 8.21 18.12 16.32
CA ASN A 522 6.99 17.62 16.96
C ASN A 522 6.07 16.89 15.97
N ALA A 523 5.94 15.58 16.14
CA ALA A 523 5.10 14.71 15.31
C ALA A 523 3.61 14.86 15.70
N PRO A 524 2.68 14.98 14.74
CA PRO A 524 1.23 14.94 15.00
C PRO A 524 0.83 13.69 15.79
N MET A 525 -0.15 13.79 16.69
CA MET A 525 -0.62 12.66 17.50
C MET A 525 -1.20 11.53 16.64
N GLU A 526 -1.69 11.89 15.46
CA GLU A 526 -2.24 11.02 14.43
C GLU A 526 -1.20 10.01 13.90
N ILE A 527 0.10 10.25 14.07
CA ILE A 527 1.20 9.38 13.58
C ILE A 527 2.09 8.83 14.69
N ARG A 528 1.81 9.11 15.98
CA ARG A 528 2.59 8.59 17.15
C ARG A 528 2.33 7.11 17.48
N GLY A 529 2.07 6.30 16.46
CA GLY A 529 1.73 4.89 16.59
C GLY A 529 2.20 4.07 15.38
N PRO A 530 1.93 2.75 15.39
CA PRO A 530 2.08 1.95 14.18
C PRO A 530 1.07 2.46 13.15
N LEU A 531 1.44 2.56 11.87
CA LEU A 531 0.50 2.95 10.82
C LEU A 531 -0.71 2.00 10.78
N VAL A 532 -0.41 0.71 10.95
CA VAL A 532 -1.40 -0.37 11.09
C VAL A 532 -1.04 -1.23 12.29
N LYS A 533 -1.97 -1.35 13.22
CA LYS A 533 -1.82 -2.13 14.45
C LYS A 533 -1.95 -3.63 14.21
N GLU A 534 -2.90 -4.02 13.36
CA GLU A 534 -3.26 -5.42 13.18
C GLU A 534 -3.81 -5.67 11.76
N VAL A 535 -3.17 -6.61 11.05
CA VAL A 535 -3.62 -7.11 9.73
C VAL A 535 -4.05 -8.57 9.91
N ASN A 536 -5.28 -8.91 9.52
CA ASN A 536 -5.91 -10.20 9.76
C ASN A 536 -6.26 -10.87 8.42
N ILE A 537 -5.51 -11.90 8.03
CA ILE A 537 -5.60 -12.52 6.69
C ILE A 537 -6.18 -13.93 6.83
N LYS A 538 -7.41 -14.09 6.35
CA LYS A 538 -8.13 -15.37 6.18
C LYS A 538 -8.28 -15.76 4.70
N GLY A 539 -8.20 -14.78 3.81
CA GLY A 539 -8.42 -14.91 2.37
C GLY A 539 -7.14 -15.01 1.55
N ARG A 540 -7.18 -14.44 0.33
CA ARG A 540 -6.09 -14.51 -0.66
C ARG A 540 -5.45 -13.15 -0.88
N LEU A 541 -4.12 -13.10 -0.84
CA LEU A 541 -3.29 -11.99 -1.33
C LEU A 541 -2.48 -12.45 -2.53
N ALA A 542 -2.40 -11.62 -3.58
CA ALA A 542 -1.53 -11.85 -4.73
C ALA A 542 -0.93 -10.52 -5.21
N GLY A 543 0.39 -10.37 -5.19
CA GLY A 543 1.06 -9.14 -5.64
C GLY A 543 2.41 -9.45 -6.27
N LYS A 544 2.58 -9.11 -7.55
CA LYS A 544 3.73 -9.60 -8.34
C LYS A 544 5.06 -8.97 -7.93
N LYS A 545 5.07 -7.71 -7.48
CA LYS A 545 6.25 -7.12 -6.82
C LYS A 545 6.32 -7.58 -5.37
N TYR A 546 5.26 -7.27 -4.61
CA TYR A 546 5.09 -7.64 -3.21
C TYR A 546 3.62 -7.99 -2.93
N ALA A 547 3.37 -9.09 -2.24
CA ALA A 547 2.07 -9.33 -1.63
C ALA A 547 1.88 -8.41 -0.41
N ILE A 548 2.94 -8.15 0.34
CA ILE A 548 2.96 -7.23 1.46
C ILE A 548 4.24 -6.41 1.41
N PHE A 549 4.10 -5.08 1.36
CA PHE A 549 5.20 -4.13 1.43
C PHE A 549 5.02 -3.20 2.63
N ILE A 550 6.02 -3.13 3.50
CA ILE A 550 6.11 -2.18 4.60
C ILE A 550 7.32 -1.29 4.33
N ASP A 551 7.05 -0.03 3.98
CA ASP A 551 8.08 0.98 3.76
C ASP A 551 8.82 1.33 5.06
N GLU A 552 9.99 1.95 4.95
CA GLU A 552 10.72 2.47 6.10
C GLU A 552 9.97 3.56 6.86
N SER A 553 9.06 4.30 6.22
CA SER A 553 8.19 5.28 6.86
C SER A 553 7.13 4.63 7.76
N ALA A 554 6.80 3.35 7.57
CA ALA A 554 5.65 2.71 8.18
C ALA A 554 6.02 1.60 9.16
N HIS A 555 5.36 1.57 10.32
CA HIS A 555 5.39 0.42 11.21
C HIS A 555 4.06 -0.33 11.18
N VAL A 556 4.10 -1.64 10.89
CA VAL A 556 2.97 -2.55 11.12
C VAL A 556 3.25 -3.35 12.39
N GLN A 557 2.40 -3.24 13.41
CA GLN A 557 2.67 -3.92 14.69
C GLN A 557 2.44 -5.44 14.62
N LYS A 558 1.41 -5.89 13.90
CA LYS A 558 1.03 -7.30 13.85
C LYS A 558 0.39 -7.69 12.50
N ILE A 559 0.77 -8.86 12.00
CA ILE A 559 0.12 -9.55 10.88
C ILE A 559 -0.24 -10.96 11.36
N ASN A 560 -1.51 -11.34 11.24
CA ASN A 560 -2.02 -12.65 11.61
C ASN A 560 -2.48 -13.39 10.35
N PHE A 561 -1.93 -14.58 10.13
CA PHE A 561 -2.40 -15.52 9.13
C PHE A 561 -3.27 -16.58 9.81
N TYR A 562 -4.53 -16.62 9.38
CA TYR A 562 -5.53 -17.59 9.82
C TYR A 562 -5.58 -18.78 8.87
N ASN A 563 -6.29 -19.83 9.29
CA ASN A 563 -6.51 -21.02 8.48
C ASN A 563 -7.03 -20.70 7.06
N LYS A 564 -6.42 -21.30 6.04
CA LYS A 564 -6.67 -21.14 4.60
C LYS A 564 -6.22 -19.81 3.99
N ALA A 565 -5.46 -19.00 4.71
CA ALA A 565 -4.78 -17.86 4.10
C ALA A 565 -3.82 -18.31 3.00
N LYS A 566 -3.90 -17.70 1.81
CA LYS A 566 -2.94 -17.89 0.73
C LYS A 566 -2.30 -16.56 0.34
N VAL A 567 -0.98 -16.55 0.23
CA VAL A 567 -0.18 -15.41 -0.24
C VAL A 567 0.60 -15.84 -1.49
N GLU A 568 0.57 -15.03 -2.53
CA GLU A 568 1.42 -15.14 -3.73
C GLU A 568 2.18 -13.82 -3.92
N GLY A 569 3.50 -13.86 -3.87
CA GLY A 569 4.37 -12.68 -3.86
C GLY A 569 5.07 -12.45 -2.53
N ASN A 570 6.16 -11.67 -2.56
CA ASN A 570 7.05 -11.47 -1.42
C ASN A 570 6.40 -10.65 -0.30
N ILE A 571 6.82 -10.90 0.95
CA ILE A 571 6.49 -10.13 2.15
C ILE A 571 7.76 -9.40 2.59
N VAL A 572 7.82 -8.08 2.43
CA VAL A 572 9.03 -7.27 2.64
C VAL A 572 8.78 -6.12 3.60
N SER A 573 9.75 -5.86 4.50
CA SER A 573 9.74 -4.68 5.37
C SER A 573 11.09 -4.00 5.46
N TYR A 574 11.06 -2.68 5.27
CA TYR A 574 12.20 -1.77 5.43
C TYR A 574 12.18 -1.00 6.76
N TRP A 575 11.13 -1.16 7.57
CA TRP A 575 11.08 -0.65 8.94
C TRP A 575 12.22 -1.20 9.82
N GLU A 576 13.21 -0.35 10.12
CA GLU A 576 14.39 -0.68 10.94
C GLU A 576 14.56 0.30 12.11
N PRO A 577 13.85 0.09 13.23
CA PRO A 577 14.00 0.90 14.43
C PRO A 577 15.19 0.43 15.27
N TYR A 578 15.93 1.39 15.85
CA TYR A 578 17.04 1.11 16.75
C TYR A 578 17.00 2.01 17.99
N PHE A 579 17.72 1.60 19.05
CA PHE A 579 17.86 2.36 20.29
C PHE A 579 19.25 2.98 20.37
N ASP A 580 19.33 4.32 20.38
CA ASP A 580 20.58 5.01 20.64
C ASP A 580 20.79 5.18 22.16
N LYS A 581 21.88 4.58 22.66
CA LYS A 581 22.29 4.67 24.06
C LYS A 581 22.75 6.07 24.48
N LYS A 582 23.26 6.90 23.55
CA LYS A 582 23.77 8.24 23.86
C LYS A 582 22.64 9.23 24.13
N THR A 583 21.59 9.19 23.31
CA THR A 583 20.39 10.04 23.45
C THR A 583 19.26 9.38 24.24
N ASN A 584 19.44 8.12 24.67
CA ASN A 584 18.45 7.33 25.42
C ASN A 584 17.07 7.31 24.74
N SER A 585 17.08 7.20 23.40
CA SER A 585 15.90 7.39 22.55
C SER A 585 15.87 6.33 21.45
N PHE A 586 14.66 6.01 20.97
CA PHE A 586 14.51 5.21 19.75
C PHE A 586 14.55 6.12 18.52
N TYR A 587 15.09 5.57 17.44
CA TYR A 587 15.14 6.17 16.12
C TYR A 587 14.69 5.13 15.08
N ALA A 588 14.31 5.57 13.90
CA ALA A 588 14.28 4.73 12.71
C ALA A 588 15.18 5.35 11.64
N THR A 589 15.89 4.48 10.93
CA THR A 589 16.83 4.82 9.86
C THR A 589 16.11 5.35 8.61
N SER A 590 16.82 5.99 7.69
CA SER A 590 16.39 6.11 6.29
C SER A 590 17.39 5.43 5.35
N GLN A 591 16.88 4.75 4.34
CA GLN A 591 17.57 4.17 3.20
C GLN A 591 18.23 5.26 2.36
N ASN A 592 17.59 6.43 2.28
CA ASN A 592 18.24 7.60 1.70
C ASN A 592 19.17 8.22 2.75
N THR A 593 20.47 7.94 2.62
CA THR A 593 21.51 8.39 3.54
C THR A 593 21.72 9.92 3.57
N ALA A 594 21.05 10.69 2.70
CA ALA A 594 20.98 12.14 2.80
C ALA A 594 19.98 12.62 3.88
N LEU A 595 19.00 11.80 4.26
CA LEU A 595 18.04 12.10 5.31
C LEU A 595 18.62 11.81 6.70
N LEU A 596 18.21 12.60 7.69
CA LEU A 596 18.52 12.31 9.10
C LEU A 596 17.63 11.19 9.64
N ASP A 597 18.21 10.32 10.48
CA ASP A 597 17.42 9.34 11.24
C ASP A 597 16.39 10.05 12.12
N GLY A 598 15.13 9.63 12.05
CA GLY A 598 14.05 10.27 12.80
C GLY A 598 13.93 9.72 14.21
N LYS A 599 13.96 10.60 15.22
CA LYS A 599 13.67 10.22 16.61
C LYS A 599 12.20 9.84 16.72
N LEU A 600 11.94 8.66 17.28
CA LEU A 600 10.59 8.18 17.54
C LEU A 600 9.99 8.92 18.74
N GLN A 601 8.79 9.44 18.56
CA GLN A 601 7.99 10.20 19.51
C GLN A 601 6.73 9.39 19.82
N PHE A 602 6.39 9.33 21.10
CA PHE A 602 5.26 8.54 21.61
C PHE A 602 4.22 9.49 22.23
N ASP A 603 3.06 8.95 22.62
CA ASP A 603 2.12 9.74 23.40
C ASP A 603 2.72 10.10 24.77
N LEU A 604 2.35 11.27 25.30
CA LEU A 604 3.04 11.94 26.42
C LEU A 604 3.20 11.08 27.69
N ALA A 605 2.36 10.05 27.90
CA ALA A 605 2.47 9.15 29.04
C ALA A 605 3.65 8.14 28.92
N ASP A 606 4.07 7.80 27.70
CA ASP A 606 5.15 6.83 27.44
C ASP A 606 6.54 7.50 27.28
N GLU A 607 6.60 8.80 26.94
CA GLU A 607 7.87 9.51 26.72
C GLU A 607 8.72 9.69 28.00
N PHE A 608 8.08 9.82 29.18
CA PHE A 608 8.79 10.06 30.44
C PHE A 608 9.56 8.84 30.98
N ASP A 609 9.37 7.62 30.44
CA ASP A 609 10.04 6.42 30.93
C ASP A 609 10.55 5.46 29.83
N VAL A 610 10.99 6.01 28.69
CA VAL A 610 11.58 5.23 27.58
C VAL A 610 12.74 4.34 28.04
N TYR A 611 13.51 4.73 29.07
CA TYR A 611 14.59 3.92 29.61
C TYR A 611 14.10 2.65 30.31
N ARG A 612 13.19 2.75 31.29
CA ARG A 612 12.68 1.53 31.98
C ARG A 612 11.78 0.73 31.04
N GLN A 613 11.07 1.37 30.12
CA GLN A 613 10.26 0.70 29.10
C GLN A 613 11.05 0.16 27.89
N ARG A 614 12.37 0.38 27.79
CA ARG A 614 13.19 0.07 26.60
C ARG A 614 12.97 -1.34 26.04
N ASN A 615 12.98 -2.36 26.90
CA ASN A 615 12.83 -3.76 26.45
C ASN A 615 11.41 -4.05 25.91
N LYS A 616 10.37 -3.41 26.50
CA LYS A 616 8.99 -3.48 26.03
C LYS A 616 8.85 -2.75 24.68
N LEU A 617 9.33 -1.50 24.59
CA LEU A 617 9.30 -0.69 23.36
C LEU A 617 10.04 -1.37 22.21
N SER A 618 11.24 -1.90 22.46
CA SER A 618 12.01 -2.64 21.45
C SER A 618 11.30 -3.92 20.96
N SER A 619 10.37 -4.50 21.73
CA SER A 619 9.51 -5.60 21.28
C SER A 619 8.22 -5.14 20.59
N THR A 620 7.68 -3.98 20.94
CA THR A 620 6.46 -3.44 20.30
C THR A 620 6.74 -2.74 18.97
N LEU A 621 7.95 -2.22 18.76
CA LEU A 621 8.41 -1.61 17.51
C LEU A 621 8.81 -2.62 16.43
N LYS A 622 8.78 -3.92 16.72
CA LYS A 622 8.94 -4.98 15.72
C LYS A 622 7.61 -5.32 15.05
N THR A 623 7.67 -5.90 13.86
CA THR A 623 6.49 -6.47 13.19
C THR A 623 6.35 -7.92 13.61
N LYS A 624 5.22 -8.29 14.23
CA LYS A 624 4.95 -9.65 14.68
C LYS A 624 4.12 -10.37 13.63
N ILE A 625 4.68 -11.41 13.00
CA ILE A 625 3.98 -12.22 12.00
C ILE A 625 3.57 -13.53 12.66
N ASN A 626 2.27 -13.73 12.87
CA ASN A 626 1.73 -14.89 13.57
C ASN A 626 1.05 -15.84 12.59
N PHE A 627 1.39 -17.12 12.66
CA PHE A 627 0.75 -18.19 11.89
C PHE A 627 -0.01 -19.15 12.81
N GLY A 628 -1.10 -19.72 12.30
CA GLY A 628 -1.83 -20.76 13.02
C GLY A 628 -2.58 -20.27 14.26
N VAL A 629 -3.05 -19.03 14.23
CA VAL A 629 -3.82 -18.41 15.32
C VAL A 629 -5.31 -18.48 15.04
N LYS A 630 -6.13 -18.59 16.09
CA LYS A 630 -7.57 -18.34 16.03
C LYS A 630 -7.90 -16.88 16.29
N GLU A 631 -9.08 -16.49 15.83
CA GLU A 631 -9.72 -15.24 16.17
C GLU A 631 -10.26 -15.31 17.61
N LEU A 632 -9.94 -14.33 18.44
CA LEU A 632 -10.49 -14.25 19.79
C LEU A 632 -11.95 -13.78 19.71
N LEU A 633 -12.89 -14.68 20.02
CA LEU A 633 -14.33 -14.41 19.99
C LEU A 633 -14.78 -13.48 21.14
N SER A 634 -14.49 -12.19 20.97
CA SER A 634 -15.04 -11.02 21.66
C SER A 634 -14.65 -10.76 23.14
N LYS A 635 -14.39 -9.46 23.41
CA LYS A 635 -14.59 -8.68 24.65
C LYS A 635 -14.11 -9.18 26.03
N SER A 636 -13.48 -10.34 26.20
CA SER A 636 -12.90 -10.73 27.49
C SER A 636 -11.56 -10.02 27.78
N LYS A 637 -11.52 -9.13 28.78
CA LYS A 637 -10.30 -8.43 29.24
C LYS A 637 -9.35 -9.33 30.05
N VAL A 638 -8.84 -10.43 29.48
CA VAL A 638 -7.82 -11.27 30.13
C VAL A 638 -6.58 -11.39 29.24
N LYS A 639 -5.64 -10.45 29.43
CA LYS A 639 -4.30 -10.50 28.79
C LYS A 639 -3.38 -11.45 29.56
N ALA A 640 -3.17 -12.65 29.02
CA ALA A 640 -2.05 -13.52 29.42
C ALA A 640 -1.36 -14.13 28.18
N LEU A 641 -2.14 -14.57 27.18
CA LEU A 641 -1.68 -14.91 25.84
C LEU A 641 -2.71 -14.34 24.84
N SER A 642 -2.28 -13.65 23.79
CA SER A 642 -3.19 -12.90 22.90
C SER A 642 -3.74 -13.71 21.72
N HIS A 643 -3.48 -15.01 21.65
CA HIS A 643 -3.89 -15.88 20.56
C HIS A 643 -4.21 -17.28 21.10
N GLU A 644 -5.38 -17.82 20.76
CA GLU A 644 -5.61 -19.26 20.78
C GLU A 644 -4.95 -19.90 19.55
N PHE A 645 -4.54 -21.16 19.66
CA PHE A 645 -3.84 -21.88 18.60
C PHE A 645 -4.82 -22.69 17.75
N ASP A 646 -4.68 -22.65 16.41
CA ASP A 646 -5.47 -23.47 15.49
C ASP A 646 -4.66 -24.67 14.99
N ASN A 647 -4.81 -25.82 15.66
CA ASN A 647 -4.19 -27.09 15.28
C ASN A 647 -4.71 -27.66 13.93
N LYS A 648 -5.65 -26.97 13.27
CA LYS A 648 -6.18 -27.27 11.92
C LYS A 648 -5.81 -26.21 10.88
N ALA A 649 -5.00 -25.21 11.23
CA ALA A 649 -4.51 -24.24 10.26
C ALA A 649 -3.70 -24.93 9.16
N ASN A 650 -3.97 -24.57 7.92
CA ASN A 650 -3.05 -24.71 6.80
C ASN A 650 -2.93 -23.33 6.14
N ILE A 651 -1.71 -22.82 6.02
CA ILE A 651 -1.37 -21.50 5.48
C ILE A 651 -0.31 -21.71 4.41
N ASN A 652 -0.45 -21.07 3.26
CA ASN A 652 0.50 -21.20 2.15
C ASN A 652 1.01 -19.82 1.70
N ILE A 653 2.32 -19.65 1.67
CA ILE A 653 3.03 -18.44 1.23
C ILE A 653 3.96 -18.81 0.10
N GLU A 654 3.67 -18.31 -1.09
CA GLU A 654 4.45 -18.48 -2.31
C GLU A 654 5.23 -17.18 -2.58
N GLY A 655 6.35 -17.01 -1.88
CA GLY A 655 7.17 -15.79 -1.89
C GLY A 655 8.12 -15.70 -0.68
N ASN A 656 9.15 -14.86 -0.81
CA ASN A 656 10.16 -14.67 0.23
C ASN A 656 9.64 -13.80 1.38
N ILE A 657 10.13 -14.01 2.61
CA ILE A 657 9.79 -13.19 3.79
C ILE A 657 11.05 -12.50 4.32
N VAL A 658 11.17 -11.19 4.07
CA VAL A 658 12.41 -10.43 4.31
C VAL A 658 12.13 -9.19 5.16
N GLY A 659 12.72 -9.12 6.35
CA GLY A 659 12.59 -7.95 7.22
C GLY A 659 13.40 -8.06 8.51
N LYS A 660 14.35 -7.14 8.71
CA LYS A 660 15.22 -7.09 9.90
C LYS A 660 14.46 -6.87 11.22
N SER A 661 13.22 -6.40 11.17
CA SER A 661 12.33 -6.20 12.32
C SER A 661 11.23 -7.26 12.44
N PHE A 662 11.24 -8.30 11.60
CA PHE A 662 10.26 -9.38 11.61
C PHE A 662 10.55 -10.43 12.70
N ASP A 663 9.60 -10.59 13.62
CA ASP A 663 9.54 -11.72 14.53
C ASP A 663 8.39 -12.65 14.08
N LEU A 664 8.72 -13.76 13.42
CA LEU A 664 7.79 -14.80 12.98
C LEU A 664 7.48 -15.75 14.14
N SER A 665 6.21 -16.12 14.30
CA SER A 665 5.73 -17.05 15.33
C SER A 665 4.62 -17.95 14.80
N SER A 666 4.88 -19.25 14.63
CA SER A 666 3.86 -20.24 14.30
C SER A 666 3.42 -20.98 15.57
N PHE A 667 2.11 -21.03 15.83
CA PHE A 667 1.55 -21.57 17.07
C PHE A 667 0.62 -22.78 16.93
N GLY A 668 0.13 -23.08 15.73
CA GLY A 668 -0.72 -24.23 15.47
C GLY A 668 -0.77 -24.60 13.98
N GLY A 669 -1.05 -25.88 13.70
CA GLY A 669 -1.24 -26.34 12.33
C GLY A 669 0.04 -26.33 11.49
N HIS A 670 -0.11 -26.13 10.19
CA HIS A 670 0.94 -26.14 9.17
C HIS A 670 1.04 -24.80 8.47
N THR A 671 2.26 -24.33 8.25
CA THR A 671 2.58 -23.14 7.45
C THR A 671 3.63 -23.52 6.42
N HIS A 672 3.26 -23.45 5.14
CA HIS A 672 4.15 -23.71 4.02
C HIS A 672 4.69 -22.38 3.51
N ILE A 673 6.01 -22.25 3.42
CA ILE A 673 6.70 -21.07 2.90
C ILE A 673 7.59 -21.54 1.74
N LYS A 674 7.15 -21.25 0.52
CA LYS A 674 7.87 -21.51 -0.73
C LYS A 674 8.59 -20.24 -1.12
N GLY A 675 9.85 -20.15 -0.70
CA GLY A 675 10.67 -18.94 -0.71
C GLY A 675 11.59 -18.93 0.51
N TYR A 676 12.64 -18.11 0.47
CA TYR A 676 13.57 -17.97 1.60
C TYR A 676 13.09 -16.93 2.62
N ILE A 677 13.58 -17.05 3.86
CA ILE A 677 13.37 -16.05 4.92
C ILE A 677 14.68 -15.33 5.27
N ASP A 678 14.65 -14.02 5.51
CA ASP A 678 15.69 -13.29 6.26
C ASP A 678 15.02 -12.39 7.31
N VAL A 679 14.99 -12.88 8.55
CA VAL A 679 14.15 -12.32 9.62
C VAL A 679 14.89 -12.23 10.94
N ASN A 680 14.40 -11.39 11.86
CA ASN A 680 15.00 -11.32 13.18
C ASN A 680 14.76 -12.59 14.00
N ARG A 681 13.53 -13.11 14.04
CA ARG A 681 13.21 -14.26 14.88
C ARG A 681 12.28 -15.23 14.18
N LEU A 682 12.53 -16.52 14.38
CA LEU A 682 11.61 -17.60 14.06
C LEU A 682 11.28 -18.38 15.33
N TYR A 683 10.01 -18.37 15.71
CA TYR A 683 9.48 -19.17 16.81
C TYR A 683 8.50 -20.21 16.27
N VAL A 684 8.67 -21.47 16.65
CA VAL A 684 7.79 -22.59 16.30
C VAL A 684 7.45 -23.35 17.58
N GLY A 685 6.17 -23.63 17.78
CA GLY A 685 5.72 -24.53 18.84
C GLY A 685 4.26 -24.92 18.74
N ASN A 686 3.97 -26.19 19.01
CA ASN A 686 2.72 -26.89 18.69
C ASN A 686 2.33 -26.82 17.19
N SER A 687 3.31 -26.65 16.30
CA SER A 687 3.11 -26.27 14.90
C SER A 687 4.23 -26.77 13.99
N VAL A 688 3.93 -26.80 12.69
CA VAL A 688 4.89 -27.06 11.61
C VAL A 688 5.13 -25.76 10.84
N ILE A 689 6.40 -25.49 10.53
CA ILE A 689 6.78 -24.62 9.41
C ILE A 689 7.57 -25.46 8.42
N ASP A 690 7.01 -25.62 7.23
CA ASP A 690 7.66 -26.14 6.04
C ASP A 690 8.33 -24.97 5.31
N LEU A 691 9.65 -25.05 5.17
CA LEU A 691 10.46 -24.12 4.40
C LEU A 691 10.95 -24.85 3.14
N THR A 692 10.55 -24.36 1.97
CA THR A 692 11.05 -24.83 0.68
C THR A 692 11.75 -23.67 -0.04
N THR A 693 13.08 -23.71 -0.20
CA THR A 693 13.79 -22.71 -1.02
C THR A 693 13.89 -23.14 -2.47
N THR A 694 13.45 -22.26 -3.38
CA THR A 694 13.85 -22.38 -4.80
C THR A 694 15.24 -21.77 -4.98
N ASP A 695 15.96 -22.30 -5.98
CA ASP A 695 17.20 -21.73 -6.51
C ASP A 695 18.41 -21.72 -5.54
N GLY A 696 18.36 -22.50 -4.46
CA GLY A 696 19.48 -22.68 -3.51
C GLY A 696 19.74 -21.47 -2.61
N ASN A 697 18.74 -20.62 -2.41
CA ASN A 697 18.80 -19.48 -1.49
C ASN A 697 18.94 -19.95 -0.03
N ILE A 698 19.59 -19.13 0.81
CA ILE A 698 19.84 -19.46 2.21
C ILE A 698 18.81 -18.78 3.11
N ASN A 699 18.17 -19.54 3.99
CA ASN A 699 17.34 -19.01 5.07
C ASN A 699 18.21 -18.41 6.18
N TYR A 700 17.88 -17.21 6.64
CA TYR A 700 18.59 -16.51 7.69
C TYR A 700 17.64 -16.12 8.83
N VAL A 701 18.04 -16.45 10.05
CA VAL A 701 17.34 -16.03 11.28
C VAL A 701 18.36 -15.53 12.29
N ASN A 702 18.13 -14.41 12.97
CA ASN A 702 19.00 -14.04 14.10
C ASN A 702 18.74 -14.96 15.30
N GLU A 703 17.47 -15.20 15.61
CA GLU A 703 17.02 -15.99 16.75
C GLU A 703 16.07 -17.12 16.32
N LEU A 704 16.45 -18.37 16.56
CA LEU A 704 15.58 -19.55 16.38
C LEU A 704 15.06 -20.04 17.74
N THR A 705 13.78 -20.37 17.83
CA THR A 705 13.18 -21.02 19.00
C THR A 705 12.25 -22.15 18.57
N LEU A 706 12.61 -23.40 18.89
CA LEU A 706 11.77 -24.58 18.69
C LEU A 706 11.41 -25.14 20.07
N ILE A 707 10.13 -25.04 20.46
CA ILE A 707 9.64 -25.57 21.75
C ILE A 707 8.29 -26.26 21.60
N LYS A 708 7.90 -27.11 22.58
CA LYS A 708 6.57 -27.74 22.64
C LYS A 708 6.20 -28.47 21.35
N ALA A 709 6.99 -29.46 20.94
CA ALA A 709 6.74 -30.20 19.69
C ALA A 709 6.60 -29.29 18.44
N GLY A 710 7.37 -28.20 18.40
CA GLY A 710 7.59 -27.43 17.19
C GLY A 710 8.40 -28.26 16.19
N GLN A 711 7.98 -28.22 14.93
CA GLN A 711 8.60 -28.92 13.81
C GLN A 711 9.03 -27.89 12.78
N LEU A 712 10.34 -27.82 12.53
CA LEU A 712 10.89 -27.11 11.37
C LEU A 712 11.16 -28.16 10.29
N ASP A 713 10.53 -28.01 9.14
CA ASP A 713 10.49 -29.03 8.11
C ASP A 713 11.17 -28.55 6.82
N PHE A 714 12.09 -29.36 6.32
CA PHE A 714 12.75 -29.20 5.02
C PHE A 714 12.51 -30.43 4.12
N SER A 715 11.63 -31.37 4.51
CA SER A 715 11.42 -32.60 3.75
C SER A 715 10.54 -32.40 2.51
N ASN A 716 11.13 -31.83 1.46
CA ASN A 716 10.44 -31.30 0.28
C ASN A 716 11.07 -31.76 -1.06
N GLY A 717 12.19 -32.48 -1.03
CA GLY A 717 12.92 -33.00 -2.19
C GLY A 717 13.91 -32.01 -2.83
N HIS A 718 14.10 -30.82 -2.25
CA HIS A 718 15.10 -29.84 -2.67
C HIS A 718 16.32 -29.86 -1.74
N LYS A 719 17.20 -28.86 -1.87
CA LYS A 719 18.37 -28.69 -1.01
C LYS A 719 18.24 -27.37 -0.28
N ASP A 720 17.93 -27.44 1.00
CA ASP A 720 17.74 -26.28 1.85
C ASP A 720 18.94 -26.00 2.76
N LYS A 721 19.11 -24.72 3.08
CA LYS A 721 20.04 -24.27 4.13
C LYS A 721 19.37 -23.25 5.03
N ILE A 722 19.60 -23.38 6.35
CA ILE A 722 19.28 -22.35 7.34
C ILE A 722 20.49 -21.99 8.18
N VAL A 723 20.71 -20.68 8.38
CA VAL A 723 21.78 -20.11 9.20
C VAL A 723 21.19 -19.32 10.37
N VAL A 724 21.47 -19.77 11.59
CA VAL A 724 21.07 -19.08 12.83
C VAL A 724 22.21 -18.17 13.29
N ARG A 725 22.09 -16.87 13.00
CA ARG A 725 23.17 -15.88 13.13
C ARG A 725 23.55 -15.53 14.58
N LYS A 726 22.62 -15.60 15.57
CA LYS A 726 22.89 -15.14 16.96
C LYS A 726 22.54 -16.14 18.06
N LYS A 727 21.34 -16.73 18.05
CA LYS A 727 20.92 -17.69 19.08
C LYS A 727 19.94 -18.74 18.54
N ALA A 728 20.15 -20.01 18.88
CA ALA A 728 19.12 -21.04 18.81
C ALA A 728 18.74 -21.51 20.23
N THR A 729 17.45 -21.73 20.48
CA THR A 729 16.95 -22.45 21.65
C THR A 729 16.04 -23.58 21.18
N ILE A 730 16.42 -24.83 21.44
CA ILE A 730 15.74 -26.02 20.94
C ILE A 730 15.44 -26.94 22.13
N SER A 731 14.19 -27.36 22.30
CA SER A 731 13.83 -28.35 23.32
C SER A 731 13.97 -29.80 22.81
N ALA A 732 14.30 -30.74 23.69
CA ALA A 732 14.40 -32.17 23.36
C ALA A 732 13.07 -32.83 22.95
N ASN A 733 11.95 -32.10 22.97
CA ASN A 733 10.66 -32.54 22.42
C ASN A 733 10.26 -31.82 21.12
N SER A 734 11.14 -31.02 20.52
CA SER A 734 10.98 -30.43 19.18
C SER A 734 11.83 -31.19 18.17
N VAL A 735 11.57 -30.98 16.88
CA VAL A 735 12.23 -31.71 15.78
C VAL A 735 12.60 -30.78 14.62
N ILE A 736 13.67 -31.13 13.92
CA ILE A 736 14.00 -30.60 12.59
C ILE A 736 14.00 -31.77 11.62
N CYS A 737 13.23 -31.67 10.55
CA CYS A 737 13.17 -32.69 9.50
C CYS A 737 14.11 -32.30 8.37
N LEU A 738 14.99 -33.21 7.95
CA LEU A 738 16.04 -32.97 6.96
C LEU A 738 16.02 -34.07 5.89
N ASP A 739 16.08 -33.69 4.62
CA ASP A 739 16.16 -34.63 3.52
C ASP A 739 17.50 -35.37 3.46
N ILE A 740 17.39 -36.65 3.12
CA ILE A 740 18.54 -37.54 2.94
C ILE A 740 18.49 -38.26 1.60
N ASP A 741 19.67 -38.62 1.09
CA ASP A 741 19.77 -39.56 -0.01
C ASP A 741 19.57 -41.02 0.47
N LYS A 742 19.53 -41.94 -0.50
CA LYS A 742 19.41 -43.40 -0.28
C LYS A 742 20.52 -44.01 0.60
N ASP A 743 21.65 -43.32 0.75
CA ASP A 743 22.83 -43.74 1.50
C ASP A 743 22.89 -43.03 2.88
N ALA A 744 21.82 -42.29 3.24
CA ALA A 744 21.63 -41.47 4.44
C ALA A 744 22.54 -40.24 4.57
N ASN A 745 23.13 -39.75 3.49
CA ASN A 745 23.82 -38.46 3.50
C ASN A 745 22.80 -37.32 3.58
N LEU A 746 23.07 -36.32 4.43
CA LEU A 746 22.23 -35.13 4.54
C LEU A 746 22.30 -34.31 3.24
N ILE A 747 21.13 -34.02 2.66
CA ILE A 747 20.99 -33.10 1.53
C ILE A 747 20.94 -31.66 2.07
N ASP A 748 20.12 -31.46 3.10
CA ASP A 748 19.93 -30.18 3.79
C ASP A 748 21.03 -29.85 4.80
N SER A 749 21.10 -28.57 5.20
CA SER A 749 22.07 -28.11 6.19
C SER A 749 21.53 -27.06 7.15
N ILE A 750 21.87 -27.20 8.43
CA ILE A 750 21.64 -26.20 9.47
C ILE A 750 22.97 -25.74 10.07
N GLU A 751 23.14 -24.42 10.17
CA GLU A 751 24.35 -23.80 10.69
C GLU A 751 24.03 -22.91 11.90
N PHE A 752 24.59 -23.24 13.06
CA PHE A 752 24.49 -22.43 14.27
C PHE A 752 25.73 -21.54 14.41
N ALA A 753 25.76 -20.42 13.70
CA ALA A 753 26.86 -19.45 13.80
C ALA A 753 26.87 -18.71 15.16
N GLY A 754 25.73 -18.63 15.83
CA GLY A 754 25.56 -18.08 17.18
C GLY A 754 25.47 -19.14 18.29
N LYS A 755 25.03 -18.73 19.48
CA LYS A 755 24.90 -19.65 20.63
C LYS A 755 23.74 -20.63 20.44
N LEU A 756 24.01 -21.93 20.49
CA LEU A 756 23.01 -22.98 20.67
C LEU A 756 22.71 -23.22 22.16
N ASP A 757 21.43 -23.41 22.49
CA ASP A 757 20.89 -23.63 23.83
C ASP A 757 19.91 -24.80 23.77
N ALA A 758 20.44 -26.02 23.91
CA ALA A 758 19.71 -27.27 23.96
C ALA A 758 19.91 -27.89 25.36
N LYS A 759 18.92 -27.72 26.24
CA LYS A 759 19.07 -28.00 27.69
C LYS A 759 19.56 -29.40 28.04
N ASP A 760 19.15 -30.38 27.23
CA ASP A 760 19.41 -31.80 27.47
C ASP A 760 20.59 -32.33 26.60
N GLY A 761 21.34 -31.44 25.93
CA GLY A 761 22.40 -31.80 24.98
C GLY A 761 21.91 -32.38 23.65
N VAL A 762 20.60 -32.28 23.40
CA VAL A 762 19.91 -32.96 22.28
C VAL A 762 19.24 -31.97 21.34
N VAL A 763 19.47 -32.15 20.03
CA VAL A 763 18.69 -31.58 18.93
C VAL A 763 18.19 -32.75 18.08
N ASN A 764 16.89 -33.05 18.13
CA ASN A 764 16.35 -34.17 17.34
C ASN A 764 16.28 -33.80 15.86
N LEU A 765 17.01 -34.55 15.05
CA LEU A 765 16.91 -34.54 13.60
C LEU A 765 16.12 -35.79 13.17
N GLU A 766 15.18 -35.66 12.23
CA GLU A 766 14.45 -36.79 11.64
C GLU A 766 14.57 -36.77 10.10
N PRO A 767 14.68 -37.94 9.43
CA PRO A 767 14.96 -38.00 8.00
C PRO A 767 13.70 -37.83 7.15
N GLY A 768 13.81 -36.97 6.13
CA GLY A 768 12.94 -36.95 4.96
C GLY A 768 13.42 -37.93 3.90
N LEU A 769 12.50 -38.71 3.32
CA LEU A 769 12.78 -39.69 2.28
C LEU A 769 11.70 -39.67 1.19
N SER A 770 12.05 -40.15 -0.01
CA SER A 770 11.10 -40.24 -1.10
C SER A 770 10.06 -41.33 -0.84
N TYR A 771 8.84 -41.15 -1.38
CA TYR A 771 7.80 -42.18 -1.31
C TYR A 771 8.26 -43.56 -1.85
N PRO A 772 8.98 -43.66 -2.99
CA PRO A 772 9.62 -44.90 -3.43
C PRO A 772 10.54 -45.55 -2.39
N ASP A 773 11.43 -44.77 -1.76
CA ASP A 773 12.40 -45.29 -0.79
C ASP A 773 11.70 -45.78 0.48
N ILE A 774 10.77 -44.97 1.01
CA ILE A 774 9.92 -45.36 2.15
C ILE A 774 9.17 -46.66 1.88
N LYS A 775 8.64 -46.84 0.66
CA LYS A 775 7.96 -48.07 0.25
C LYS A 775 8.92 -49.27 0.18
N ALA A 776 10.14 -49.08 -0.31
CA ALA A 776 11.16 -50.13 -0.35
C ALA A 776 11.60 -50.55 1.07
N PHE A 777 11.86 -49.59 1.95
CA PHE A 777 12.25 -49.87 3.34
C PHE A 777 11.11 -50.44 4.18
N GLN A 778 9.85 -50.14 3.88
CA GLN A 778 8.70 -50.76 4.56
C GLN A 778 8.65 -52.29 4.37
N SER A 779 9.24 -52.83 3.30
CA SER A 779 9.38 -54.28 3.07
C SER A 779 10.64 -54.94 3.66
N ASP A 780 11.66 -54.17 4.08
CA ASP A 780 12.87 -54.71 4.74
C ASP A 780 13.18 -53.98 6.07
N PRO A 781 12.75 -54.56 7.22
CA PRO A 781 13.00 -54.00 8.54
C PRO A 781 14.48 -53.85 8.92
N LYS A 782 15.38 -54.64 8.31
CA LYS A 782 16.83 -54.57 8.55
C LYS A 782 17.49 -53.50 7.68
N ALA A 783 16.98 -53.25 6.48
CA ALA A 783 17.40 -52.11 5.66
C ALA A 783 16.96 -50.80 6.31
N LEU A 784 15.70 -50.71 6.78
CA LEU A 784 15.21 -49.53 7.48
C LEU A 784 16.03 -49.22 8.74
N TYR A 785 16.33 -50.22 9.58
CA TYR A 785 17.21 -50.01 10.74
C TYR A 785 18.60 -49.52 10.33
N ARG A 786 19.19 -50.10 9.26
CA ARG A 786 20.51 -49.69 8.77
C ARG A 786 20.53 -48.24 8.30
N ILE A 787 19.60 -47.81 7.45
CA ILE A 787 19.58 -46.43 6.94
C ILE A 787 19.33 -45.40 8.06
N LEU A 788 18.43 -45.69 9.00
CA LEU A 788 18.20 -44.82 10.17
C LEU A 788 19.43 -44.74 11.08
N ASN A 789 20.17 -45.85 11.26
CA ASN A 789 21.41 -45.84 12.04
C ASN A 789 22.55 -45.08 11.34
N THR A 790 22.67 -45.17 10.00
CA THR A 790 23.61 -44.36 9.22
C THR A 790 23.23 -42.88 9.27
N PHE A 791 21.94 -42.54 9.16
CA PHE A 791 21.44 -41.18 9.35
C PHE A 791 21.84 -40.62 10.71
N VAL A 792 21.59 -41.35 11.82
CA VAL A 792 21.99 -40.92 13.17
C VAL A 792 23.49 -40.67 13.27
N LYS A 793 24.33 -41.46 12.60
CA LYS A 793 25.77 -41.21 12.55
C LYS A 793 26.08 -39.90 11.82
N ASN A 794 25.61 -39.75 10.59
CA ASN A 794 25.88 -38.57 9.75
C ASN A 794 25.33 -37.28 10.38
N ALA A 795 24.16 -37.35 11.02
CA ALA A 795 23.53 -36.27 11.77
C ALA A 795 24.34 -35.88 13.02
N ASN A 796 24.88 -36.85 13.78
CA ASN A 796 25.76 -36.57 14.91
C ASN A 796 27.12 -36.01 14.46
N ASP A 797 27.67 -36.47 13.33
CA ASP A 797 28.89 -35.90 12.75
C ASP A 797 28.69 -34.43 12.35
N ALA A 798 27.51 -34.06 11.81
CA ALA A 798 27.13 -32.68 11.50
C ALA A 798 26.86 -31.81 12.75
N LEU A 799 26.38 -32.40 13.84
CA LEU A 799 26.11 -31.69 15.11
C LEU A 799 27.33 -31.59 16.04
N ARG A 800 28.38 -32.39 15.79
CA ARG A 800 29.55 -32.55 16.67
C ARG A 800 30.19 -31.23 17.08
N ASP A 801 30.39 -30.33 16.13
CA ASP A 801 31.10 -29.07 16.34
C ASP A 801 30.27 -28.07 17.20
N TYR A 802 28.99 -28.35 17.42
CA TYR A 802 28.08 -27.63 18.32
C TYR A 802 27.95 -28.27 19.71
N GLY A 803 28.58 -29.42 19.96
CA GLY A 803 28.56 -30.11 21.25
C GLY A 803 27.20 -30.72 21.63
N VAL A 804 26.35 -31.04 20.64
CA VAL A 804 25.04 -31.66 20.84
C VAL A 804 24.91 -32.94 20.00
N THR A 805 23.86 -33.73 20.27
CA THR A 805 23.57 -34.99 19.57
C THR A 805 22.12 -35.07 19.11
N THR A 806 21.82 -35.98 18.19
CA THR A 806 20.45 -36.41 17.88
C THR A 806 20.13 -37.78 18.45
N ASN A 807 18.88 -37.94 18.91
CA ASN A 807 18.32 -39.25 19.23
C ASN A 807 18.05 -40.08 17.96
N PHE A 808 17.77 -41.37 18.15
CA PHE A 808 17.24 -42.22 17.09
C PHE A 808 15.85 -41.71 16.62
N PRO A 809 15.58 -41.61 15.30
CA PRO A 809 14.33 -41.06 14.78
C PRO A 809 13.08 -41.78 15.28
N LYS A 810 12.05 -41.02 15.65
CA LYS A 810 10.71 -41.56 15.96
C LYS A 810 9.83 -41.61 14.71
N HIS A 811 10.15 -40.83 13.68
CA HIS A 811 9.42 -40.79 12.41
C HIS A 811 10.37 -40.76 11.21
N VAL A 812 9.82 -41.07 10.04
CA VAL A 812 10.37 -40.76 8.72
C VAL A 812 9.35 -39.91 7.98
N TRP A 813 9.78 -38.84 7.33
CA TRP A 813 8.92 -37.87 6.66
C TRP A 813 8.92 -38.06 5.14
N TYR A 814 7.78 -37.81 4.48
CA TYR A 814 7.67 -37.95 3.02
C TYR A 814 8.06 -36.65 2.33
N MET A 815 9.11 -36.67 1.49
CA MET A 815 9.50 -35.55 0.61
C MET A 815 8.37 -34.99 -0.29
N GLN A 816 7.27 -35.74 -0.46
CA GLN A 816 6.17 -35.42 -1.37
C GLN A 816 4.86 -35.06 -0.63
N GLY A 817 4.92 -34.56 0.61
CA GLY A 817 3.79 -33.90 1.27
C GLY A 817 3.79 -33.95 2.80
N ASP A 818 2.76 -33.34 3.40
CA ASP A 818 2.60 -33.01 4.84
C ASP A 818 2.50 -34.22 5.83
N LEU A 819 3.07 -35.38 5.50
CA LEU A 819 2.92 -36.63 6.25
C LEU A 819 4.27 -37.29 6.54
N GLY A 820 4.31 -38.02 7.65
CA GLY A 820 5.36 -38.96 8.00
C GLY A 820 4.79 -40.30 8.47
N ARG A 821 5.68 -41.21 8.85
CA ARG A 821 5.37 -42.55 9.38
C ARG A 821 6.09 -42.77 10.70
N GLN A 822 5.39 -43.24 11.72
CA GLN A 822 6.00 -43.59 13.00
C GLN A 822 6.89 -44.83 12.88
N VAL A 823 8.14 -44.72 13.33
CA VAL A 823 9.13 -45.80 13.41
C VAL A 823 8.94 -46.56 14.72
N LYS A 824 8.87 -47.90 14.66
CA LYS A 824 8.94 -48.79 15.82
C LYS A 824 10.00 -49.85 15.60
N CYS A 825 10.98 -49.93 16.50
CA CYS A 825 12.11 -50.85 16.38
C CYS A 825 12.04 -52.01 17.38
N THR A 826 12.56 -53.16 16.95
CA THR A 826 12.62 -54.41 17.72
C THR A 826 13.96 -55.08 17.46
N ALA A 827 14.27 -56.17 18.17
CA ALA A 827 15.44 -57.01 17.89
C ALA A 827 15.51 -57.58 16.45
N ARG A 828 14.40 -57.54 15.67
CA ARG A 828 14.35 -58.00 14.27
C ARG A 828 14.56 -56.89 13.23
N GLY A 829 14.64 -55.62 13.66
CA GLY A 829 14.67 -54.44 12.80
C GLY A 829 13.57 -53.42 13.14
N CYS A 830 13.46 -52.39 12.31
CA CYS A 830 12.47 -51.31 12.46
C CYS A 830 11.32 -51.44 11.47
N TYR A 831 10.14 -50.94 11.84
CA TYR A 831 8.92 -50.99 11.04
C TYR A 831 8.29 -49.61 10.98
N LEU A 832 7.74 -49.26 9.81
CA LEU A 832 6.92 -48.06 9.64
C LEU A 832 5.46 -48.39 9.93
N THR A 833 4.89 -47.67 10.89
CA THR A 833 3.54 -47.93 11.42
C THR A 833 2.59 -46.79 11.05
N ASP A 834 2.05 -46.09 12.02
CA ASP A 834 0.96 -45.12 11.84
C ASP A 834 1.41 -43.90 11.01
N PHE A 835 0.46 -43.33 10.25
CA PHE A 835 0.68 -42.05 9.58
C PHE A 835 0.62 -40.90 10.60
N VAL A 836 1.61 -40.03 10.53
CA VAL A 836 1.72 -38.83 11.36
C VAL A 836 1.58 -37.62 10.46
N ASN A 837 0.80 -36.63 10.90
CA ASN A 837 0.62 -35.38 10.16
C ASN A 837 1.53 -34.28 10.72
N ASN A 838 1.81 -34.26 12.03
CA ASN A 838 2.88 -33.46 12.62
C ASN A 838 3.35 -34.04 13.96
N TYR A 839 4.55 -33.66 14.39
CA TYR A 839 5.18 -34.15 15.61
C TYR A 839 4.36 -33.82 16.86
N ALA A 840 3.65 -32.68 16.90
CA ALA A 840 2.77 -32.32 18.01
C ALA A 840 1.62 -33.34 18.21
N LYS A 841 0.94 -33.75 17.14
CA LYS A 841 -0.14 -34.74 17.20
C LYS A 841 0.35 -36.16 17.45
N SER A 842 1.59 -36.52 17.11
CA SER A 842 2.11 -37.86 17.43
C SER A 842 2.48 -38.05 18.91
N GLN A 843 2.53 -36.96 19.69
CA GLN A 843 2.66 -37.03 21.16
C GLN A 843 1.29 -37.06 21.88
N GLU A 844 0.15 -36.89 21.18
CA GLU A 844 -1.18 -36.99 21.79
C GLU A 844 -1.62 -38.46 21.94
N GLU A 845 -2.01 -38.87 23.15
CA GLU A 845 -2.63 -40.19 23.36
C GLU A 845 -3.98 -40.26 22.63
N LEU A 846 -4.22 -41.36 21.91
CA LEU A 846 -5.49 -41.58 21.21
C LEU A 846 -6.66 -41.55 22.20
N PRO A 847 -7.72 -40.75 21.94
CA PRO A 847 -8.81 -40.60 22.90
C PRO A 847 -9.62 -41.90 23.04
N TYR A 848 -9.97 -42.26 24.28
CA TYR A 848 -10.60 -43.53 24.66
C TYR A 848 -11.78 -43.99 23.78
N TRP A 849 -12.60 -43.06 23.26
CA TRP A 849 -13.73 -43.40 22.38
C TRP A 849 -13.32 -44.09 21.06
N ARG A 850 -12.10 -43.84 20.54
CA ARG A 850 -11.59 -44.54 19.35
C ARG A 850 -11.26 -45.99 19.64
N TYR A 851 -10.69 -46.29 20.81
CA TYR A 851 -10.50 -47.67 21.25
C TYR A 851 -11.84 -48.36 21.44
N ILE A 852 -12.83 -47.70 22.07
CA ILE A 852 -14.18 -48.24 22.26
C ILE A 852 -14.85 -48.56 20.91
N LEU A 853 -14.77 -47.67 19.91
CA LEU A 853 -15.28 -47.95 18.56
C LEU A 853 -14.56 -49.11 17.87
N SER A 854 -13.24 -49.22 18.03
CA SER A 854 -12.47 -50.34 17.48
C SER A 854 -12.89 -51.67 18.12
N PHE A 855 -13.01 -51.72 19.44
CA PHE A 855 -13.51 -52.91 20.16
C PHE A 855 -14.96 -53.23 19.79
N ALA A 856 -15.84 -52.24 19.66
CA ALA A 856 -17.22 -52.44 19.22
C ALA A 856 -17.30 -52.97 17.77
N GLY A 857 -16.46 -52.46 16.86
CA GLY A 857 -16.34 -52.94 15.50
C GLY A 857 -15.82 -54.38 15.42
N CYS A 858 -14.80 -54.72 16.21
CA CYS A 858 -14.29 -56.09 16.33
C CYS A 858 -15.36 -57.04 16.93
N ALA A 859 -16.10 -56.61 17.95
CA ALA A 859 -17.20 -57.39 18.52
C ALA A 859 -18.34 -57.60 17.50
N LEU A 860 -18.69 -56.58 16.71
CA LEU A 860 -19.67 -56.68 15.62
C LEU A 860 -19.21 -57.66 14.53
N MET A 861 -17.94 -57.59 14.12
CA MET A 861 -17.34 -58.51 13.15
C MET A 861 -17.33 -59.95 13.68
N LEU A 862 -16.95 -60.18 14.94
CA LEU A 862 -17.00 -61.51 15.56
C LEU A 862 -18.43 -62.04 15.66
N LEU A 863 -19.41 -61.18 15.99
CA LEU A 863 -20.82 -61.54 16.05
C LEU A 863 -21.41 -61.85 14.67
N LEU A 864 -21.02 -61.10 13.64
CA LEU A 864 -21.38 -61.38 12.24
C LEU A 864 -20.75 -62.69 11.76
N CYS A 865 -19.47 -62.94 12.05
CA CYS A 865 -18.80 -64.22 11.74
C CYS A 865 -19.45 -65.40 12.48
N PHE A 866 -19.83 -65.23 13.76
CA PHE A 866 -20.56 -66.25 14.52
C PHE A 866 -21.94 -66.53 13.94
N ILE A 867 -22.69 -65.50 13.53
CA ILE A 867 -23.97 -65.64 12.83
C ILE A 867 -23.78 -66.35 11.48
N PHE A 868 -22.72 -66.03 10.73
CA PHE A 868 -22.41 -66.68 9.45
C PHE A 868 -22.07 -68.16 9.64
N MET A 869 -21.19 -68.50 10.58
CA MET A 869 -20.84 -69.89 10.90
C MET A 869 -22.03 -70.69 11.44
N ARG A 870 -22.92 -70.05 12.22
CA ARG A 870 -24.15 -70.68 12.71
C ARG A 870 -25.24 -70.82 11.64
N LYS A 871 -25.16 -70.05 10.55
CA LYS A 871 -25.97 -70.27 9.33
C LYS A 871 -25.38 -71.36 8.44
N SER A 872 -24.05 -71.46 8.32
CA SER A 872 -23.39 -72.47 7.49
C SER A 872 -23.38 -73.88 8.12
N SER A 873 -23.58 -74.01 9.43
CA SER A 873 -23.83 -75.33 10.05
C SER A 873 -25.23 -75.89 9.74
N GLY A 874 -26.07 -75.12 9.04
CA GLY A 874 -27.44 -75.47 8.64
C GLY A 874 -27.61 -75.79 7.14
N GLY A 875 -26.61 -76.40 6.48
CA GLY A 875 -26.78 -76.96 5.13
C GLY A 875 -25.61 -76.73 4.18
N ARG A 876 -25.19 -77.82 3.52
CA ARG A 876 -24.23 -77.93 2.41
C ARG A 876 -23.96 -76.63 1.62
N TYR A 877 -22.71 -76.19 1.62
CA TYR A 877 -21.78 -76.20 0.47
C TYR A 877 -20.35 -76.29 1.06
N GLY A 878 -19.36 -76.94 0.44
CA GLY A 878 -19.28 -77.39 -0.95
C GLY A 878 -18.25 -76.54 -1.67
#